data_AF-A0A3M3CGK5-F1
#
_entry.id   AF-A0A3M3CGK5-F1
#
_cell.length_a   1.000
_cell.length_b   1.000
_cell.length_c   1.000
_cell.angle_alpha   90.00
_cell.angle_beta   90.00
_cell.angle_gamma   90.00
#
_symmetry.space_group_name_H-M   'P 1'
#
loop_
_entity.id
_entity.type
_entity.pdbx_description
1 polymer ?
#
loop_
_entity_poly.entity_id
_entity_poly.type
_entity_poly.pdbx_seq_one_letter_code
_entity_poly.pdbx_strand_id
1 'polypeptide(L)'
;QEDHVSQVSADLKAGGSVALQAGQNLDIIASRINAGSNIALDAAQDLTIASAQDESSYFYAKKSKGSFGRSSSKQQESYDSSNVASVINAGQDLTINTTKAADGSVSINGGHDVSVIGSRLSAGNDLILGAINDVTVLSGVDEQGAYSQKSKSGSFGVSKSGKSELKTSSTQVASELNAGNDVVVASGKDITLRASNIGAGNDVDLRAGLLDKTGDINLLSANDEASSHSDEYKKKTGLSVSGGFLSISSAKEAGGQAQSSTSVGSQINAAGNVSLQTERDINIVGSGVNAGANVSLNAGQDVNILSAQSTQSNQDWEKNRQSGIGVSSNANGVTFFAGVDRTKEKNRLEQQSAAASQVRAGEDLTVNAKRDINQVGSDLQALNDINLTAGRNIKIDTARESQAVEQQRENSRNGLSASIDHNYGSTKDAISGAGKGEDATSKGSSTLKAVDSTSQFLSGPTGDGKFGNSKQGTSQQVVETTNRASTLDAGNNLNISASNDVQISGGQLQAGRDINIKGRDVTLDAAKGSYSQETSEQKSWSGIHGSSSGGFKLGVGGSSGIAKGDQSQEASTVTTLQAGRDVTIKASNDLNLIGTQAQAERNINLNAGNTLNIKAAQNDSSTENTRKNGGGEAGIAIGPGGIGVYASVNIGKGDLEREGKQQQEAYLYAGNHLGFTSGQDTNIAGATLRGNDVVGRVGRDLNVTSLPDTGKAQGKEFDLSATVVVGFGGSVSGSVGYGQTNGSKNWIEEQTRITAKDKVDIRTENHTQLDGALIASDSGNLKLDTNTLGYSDIAGKDKEHGYYLNVGGSYGTGSSTTQDSSQVGKGDNQKNGWSVEGWNYNKDREQIVRGTVGAGDVMVRSDTAGKDSTAGLNRDVDKAYEITRDDEHRTDVYVTKSSLDAVASPKETLDQWQKNAALYGENSRNTIDKLVDMLVVTALLPLGAVTGNATELAQRQVARTELMQQLNSLDEDKRSAGIRTVLNRVADKNLGSNAEALVARIAELGEEHPDQAMQAMVLLTTLNKPNDGASSFVPVVALGAGAIVALSAALSTTAATPEGQDRLRAAANAVALSVAQSGQSAEQQVSTSIEIWKFLFSTTFPVHLLDGENTRLVNPIVQAQGANPSSGGYAAGATPAGVGSTGGSQIADQTPVDYSRPVVELPAPGVMNQEIVDKWSREPKSLQDEMALEAAKAGAGDVIIRNLGDEAFKGMDKIEYKVKSADGKDSVVHYVRDPKTGTLMDFKFKKHSID
;
A
#
# COMPACT_ATOMS: atom_id res chain seq x y z
N GLN A 1 -15.27 24.56 39.65
CA GLN A 1 -14.97 24.00 40.97
C GLN A 1 -13.53 23.56 40.91
N GLU A 2 -12.76 23.94 41.91
CA GLU A 2 -11.34 23.64 42.03
C GLU A 2 -11.16 23.09 43.43
N ASP A 3 -10.71 21.84 43.53
CA ASP A 3 -10.44 21.16 44.80
C ASP A 3 -8.95 20.78 44.80
N HIS A 4 -8.26 21.03 45.91
CA HIS A 4 -6.83 20.80 46.08
C HIS A 4 -6.56 20.09 47.41
N VAL A 5 -5.69 19.08 47.37
CA VAL A 5 -5.11 18.39 48.53
C VAL A 5 -3.60 18.52 48.41
N SER A 6 -2.97 19.14 49.42
CA SER A 6 -1.51 19.29 49.47
C SER A 6 -0.96 18.63 50.73
N GLN A 7 0.09 17.84 50.58
CA GLN A 7 0.81 17.20 51.66
C GLN A 7 1.64 18.23 52.45
N VAL A 8 1.58 18.14 53.78
CA VAL A 8 2.36 19.00 54.67
C VAL A 8 3.54 18.19 55.20
N SER A 9 4.74 18.54 54.77
CA SER A 9 5.97 17.82 55.14
C SER A 9 6.44 18.15 56.56
N ALA A 10 6.94 17.14 57.28
CA ALA A 10 7.75 17.35 58.48
C ALA A 10 9.21 17.58 58.07
N ASP A 11 9.87 18.63 58.58
CA ASP A 11 11.28 18.95 58.28
C ASP A 11 12.13 18.89 59.56
N LEU A 12 13.02 17.91 59.62
CA LEU A 12 14.00 17.71 60.70
C LEU A 12 15.40 18.06 60.19
N LYS A 13 16.03 19.09 60.78
CA LYS A 13 17.39 19.51 60.44
C LYS A 13 18.29 19.46 61.68
N ALA A 14 19.39 18.73 61.58
CA ALA A 14 20.42 18.67 62.62
C ALA A 14 21.80 19.01 62.05
N GLY A 15 22.60 19.80 62.77
CA GLY A 15 23.99 20.08 62.38
C GLY A 15 24.96 18.91 62.64
N GLY A 16 24.58 17.97 63.52
CA GLY A 16 25.31 16.73 63.82
C GLY A 16 24.57 15.51 63.28
N SER A 17 24.57 14.41 64.04
CA SER A 17 23.86 13.18 63.67
C SER A 17 22.38 13.19 64.10
N VAL A 18 21.55 12.45 63.38
CA VAL A 18 20.15 12.14 63.75
C VAL A 18 20.04 10.65 63.99
N ALA A 19 19.38 10.26 65.08
CA ALA A 19 19.02 8.86 65.33
C ALA A 19 17.53 8.78 65.67
N LEU A 20 16.77 7.99 64.91
CA LEU A 20 15.35 7.72 65.15
C LEU A 20 15.18 6.23 65.43
N GLN A 21 14.54 5.91 66.56
CA GLN A 21 14.32 4.53 66.99
C GLN A 21 12.85 4.33 67.35
N ALA A 22 12.20 3.33 66.75
CA ALA A 22 10.83 2.96 67.03
C ALA A 22 10.73 1.55 67.63
N GLY A 23 9.91 1.39 68.68
CA GLY A 23 9.68 0.08 69.32
C GLY A 23 8.78 -0.88 68.53
N GLN A 24 8.20 -0.41 67.42
CA GLN A 24 7.42 -1.19 66.45
C GLN A 24 7.79 -0.68 65.04
N ASN A 25 6.91 0.09 64.39
CA ASN A 25 7.11 0.61 63.04
C ASN A 25 7.66 2.04 63.03
N LEU A 26 8.42 2.38 62.00
CA LEU A 26 8.86 3.75 61.70
C LEU A 26 8.42 4.15 60.29
N ASP A 27 7.44 5.05 60.22
CA ASP A 27 6.93 5.56 58.94
C ASP A 27 7.40 7.01 58.71
N ILE A 28 8.08 7.24 57.59
CA ILE A 28 8.53 8.54 57.10
C ILE A 28 7.81 8.79 55.78
N ILE A 29 6.76 9.62 55.81
CA ILE A 29 5.87 9.84 54.66
C ILE A 29 5.91 11.33 54.28
N ALA A 30 6.18 11.63 53.00
CA ALA A 30 6.36 12.97 52.45
C ALA A 30 7.15 13.93 53.36
N SER A 31 8.22 13.43 54.00
CA SER A 31 8.95 14.12 55.06
C SER A 31 10.42 14.32 54.71
N ARG A 32 11.06 15.31 55.34
CA ARG A 32 12.45 15.66 55.09
C ARG A 32 13.31 15.53 56.35
N ILE A 33 14.41 14.80 56.26
CA ILE A 33 15.42 14.66 57.32
C ILE A 33 16.78 15.04 56.77
N ASN A 34 17.45 16.02 57.36
CA ASN A 34 18.81 16.41 57.00
C ASN A 34 19.71 16.40 58.24
N ALA A 35 20.86 15.73 58.14
CA ALA A 35 21.88 15.70 59.18
C ALA A 35 23.25 16.13 58.61
N GLY A 36 23.99 16.95 59.34
CA GLY A 36 25.37 17.32 58.97
C GLY A 36 26.38 16.19 59.15
N SER A 37 26.01 15.11 59.87
CA SER A 37 26.83 13.90 60.04
C SER A 37 26.03 12.66 59.67
N ASN A 38 25.84 11.71 60.58
CA ASN A 38 25.18 10.42 60.28
C ASN A 38 23.66 10.48 60.49
N ILE A 39 22.92 9.68 59.75
CA ILE A 39 21.51 9.38 60.04
C ILE A 39 21.40 7.88 60.34
N ALA A 40 20.84 7.53 61.49
CA ALA A 40 20.48 6.17 61.85
C ALA A 40 18.97 6.06 62.05
N LEU A 41 18.32 5.15 61.31
CA LEU A 41 16.88 4.88 61.41
C LEU A 41 16.69 3.41 61.78
N ASP A 42 16.12 3.14 62.95
CA ASP A 42 15.86 1.77 63.41
C ASP A 42 14.39 1.60 63.82
N ALA A 43 13.81 0.47 63.42
CA ALA A 43 12.48 0.00 63.78
C ALA A 43 12.57 -1.46 64.24
N ALA A 44 11.82 -1.84 65.27
CA ALA A 44 11.76 -3.22 65.74
C ALA A 44 10.90 -4.13 64.84
N GLN A 45 10.04 -3.55 64.01
CA GLN A 45 9.22 -4.22 63.00
C GLN A 45 9.48 -3.58 61.64
N ASP A 46 8.55 -2.81 61.09
CA ASP A 46 8.61 -2.34 59.71
C ASP A 46 9.10 -0.90 59.62
N LEU A 47 9.92 -0.60 58.61
CA LEU A 47 10.37 0.75 58.31
C LEU A 47 9.92 1.16 56.90
N THR A 48 9.05 2.16 56.82
CA THR A 48 8.50 2.66 55.55
C THR A 48 8.97 4.08 55.29
N ILE A 49 9.61 4.31 54.15
CA ILE A 49 9.94 5.64 53.64
C ILE A 49 9.18 5.82 52.33
N ALA A 50 8.09 6.58 52.36
CA ALA A 50 7.19 6.70 51.21
C ALA A 50 6.95 8.15 50.80
N SER A 51 6.66 8.34 49.51
CA SER A 51 5.98 9.54 49.04
C SER A 51 4.52 9.57 49.49
N ALA A 52 3.91 10.74 49.44
CA ALA A 52 2.45 10.90 49.45
C ALA A 52 2.04 11.78 48.26
N GLN A 53 0.77 11.78 47.88
CA GLN A 53 0.32 12.44 46.66
C GLN A 53 -0.33 13.81 46.94
N ASP A 54 0.08 14.84 46.20
CA ASP A 54 -0.67 16.09 46.04
C ASP A 54 -1.70 15.88 44.94
N GLU A 55 -2.98 16.16 45.22
CA GLU A 55 -4.08 15.99 44.27
C GLU A 55 -4.74 17.32 43.94
N SER A 56 -5.03 17.55 42.67
CA SER A 56 -5.85 18.67 42.23
C SER A 56 -6.90 18.22 41.23
N SER A 57 -8.12 18.74 41.38
CA SER A 57 -9.20 18.50 40.43
C SER A 57 -9.85 19.81 40.01
N TYR A 58 -10.18 19.89 38.72
CA TYR A 58 -10.85 21.04 38.12
C TYR A 58 -12.08 20.55 37.35
N PHE A 59 -13.23 21.14 37.64
CA PHE A 59 -14.47 20.91 36.90
C PHE A 59 -15.07 22.23 36.43
N TYR A 60 -15.36 22.30 35.13
CA TYR A 60 -16.05 23.42 34.50
C TYR A 60 -17.10 22.95 33.51
N ALA A 61 -18.35 23.36 33.73
CA ALA A 61 -19.43 23.18 32.77
C ALA A 61 -20.14 24.51 32.49
N LYS A 62 -20.36 24.82 31.22
CA LYS A 62 -21.12 26.00 30.78
C LYS A 62 -22.03 25.66 29.61
N LYS A 63 -23.30 25.97 29.77
CA LYS A 63 -24.30 25.96 28.69
C LYS A 63 -24.67 27.39 28.34
N SER A 64 -24.68 27.71 27.06
CA SER A 64 -25.07 29.04 26.55
C SER A 64 -26.13 28.88 25.47
N LYS A 65 -27.16 29.72 25.54
CA LYS A 65 -28.23 29.82 24.54
C LYS A 65 -28.07 31.13 23.78
N GLY A 66 -28.19 31.09 22.47
CA GLY A 66 -28.19 32.27 21.60
C GLY A 66 -29.52 32.43 20.85
N SER A 67 -29.67 33.52 20.11
CA SER A 67 -30.86 33.78 19.28
C SER A 67 -31.09 32.69 18.23
N PHE A 68 -32.35 32.51 17.82
CA PHE A 68 -32.78 31.57 16.77
C PHE A 68 -32.43 30.09 17.05
N GLY A 69 -32.52 29.65 18.32
CA GLY A 69 -32.34 28.25 18.70
C GLY A 69 -30.88 27.75 18.76
N ARG A 70 -29.91 28.66 18.64
CA ARG A 70 -28.48 28.33 18.77
C ARG A 70 -28.16 27.96 20.21
N SER A 71 -27.35 26.92 20.41
CA SER A 71 -26.84 26.58 21.74
C SER A 71 -25.42 26.02 21.68
N SER A 72 -24.66 26.23 22.75
CA SER A 72 -23.35 25.60 22.94
C SER A 72 -23.22 25.07 24.37
N SER A 73 -22.67 23.88 24.52
CA SER A 73 -22.24 23.33 25.80
C SER A 73 -20.75 23.10 25.78
N LYS A 74 -20.06 23.44 26.87
CA LYS A 74 -18.64 23.13 27.10
C LYS A 74 -18.52 22.52 28.48
N GLN A 75 -17.88 21.36 28.57
CA GLN A 75 -17.51 20.67 29.81
C GLN A 75 -16.02 20.37 29.74
N GLN A 76 -15.31 20.65 30.84
CA GLN A 76 -13.89 20.36 31.00
C GLN A 76 -13.68 19.82 32.41
N GLU A 77 -12.94 18.74 32.50
CA GLU A 77 -12.54 18.10 33.74
C GLU A 77 -11.05 17.81 33.64
N SER A 78 -10.30 18.05 34.70
CA SER A 78 -8.94 17.57 34.81
C SER A 78 -8.65 17.14 36.23
N TYR A 79 -7.81 16.13 36.37
CA TYR A 79 -7.31 15.61 37.62
C TYR A 79 -5.80 15.40 37.47
N ASP A 80 -5.05 15.78 38.49
CA ASP A 80 -3.60 15.63 38.57
C ASP A 80 -3.25 15.15 39.98
N SER A 81 -2.52 14.05 40.07
CA SER A 81 -1.98 13.48 41.30
C SER A 81 -0.48 13.32 41.13
N SER A 82 0.29 13.98 41.99
CA SER A 82 1.75 14.03 41.89
C SER A 82 2.42 13.62 43.21
N ASN A 83 3.50 12.85 43.13
CA ASN A 83 4.20 12.35 44.30
C ASN A 83 5.08 13.43 44.95
N VAL A 84 4.84 13.67 46.24
CA VAL A 84 5.71 14.39 47.16
C VAL A 84 6.60 13.39 47.88
N ALA A 85 7.84 13.28 47.41
CA ALA A 85 8.84 12.35 47.93
C ALA A 85 9.24 12.62 49.40
N SER A 86 9.54 11.55 50.15
CA SER A 86 10.36 11.67 51.36
C SER A 86 11.83 11.85 50.98
N VAL A 87 12.53 12.75 51.68
CA VAL A 87 13.93 13.10 51.39
C VAL A 87 14.79 12.96 52.64
N ILE A 88 15.75 12.05 52.61
CA ILE A 88 16.69 11.80 53.73
C ILE A 88 18.12 12.07 53.24
N ASN A 89 18.79 13.05 53.84
CA ASN A 89 20.16 13.44 53.49
C ASN A 89 21.09 13.36 54.70
N ALA A 90 22.03 12.43 54.69
CA ALA A 90 23.11 12.33 55.66
C ALA A 90 24.39 12.94 55.08
N GLY A 91 25.06 13.81 55.85
CA GLY A 91 26.36 14.37 55.46
C GLY A 91 27.50 13.34 55.43
N GLN A 92 27.34 12.24 56.15
CA GLN A 92 28.27 11.09 56.17
C GLN A 92 27.48 9.80 55.90
N ASP A 93 27.31 8.91 56.88
CA ASP A 93 26.67 7.61 56.69
C ASP A 93 25.14 7.68 56.93
N LEU A 94 24.36 6.96 56.11
CA LEU A 94 22.93 6.69 56.34
C LEU A 94 22.76 5.19 56.60
N THR A 95 22.37 4.81 57.82
CA THR A 95 22.09 3.42 58.19
C THR A 95 20.61 3.23 58.53
N ILE A 96 20.00 2.21 57.94
CA ILE A 96 18.59 1.86 58.11
C ILE A 96 18.51 0.41 58.58
N ASN A 97 17.96 0.19 59.78
CA ASN A 97 17.85 -1.12 60.45
C ASN A 97 19.18 -1.90 60.49
N THR A 98 20.28 -1.17 60.47
CA THR A 98 21.64 -1.70 60.36
C THR A 98 22.59 -0.90 61.24
N THR A 99 23.65 -1.56 61.70
CA THR A 99 24.79 -0.91 62.34
C THR A 99 26.05 -1.18 61.53
N LYS A 100 26.90 -0.16 61.46
CA LYS A 100 28.25 -0.25 60.88
C LYS A 100 29.27 -0.12 62.01
N ALA A 101 30.09 -1.15 62.20
CA ALA A 101 31.18 -1.11 63.18
C ALA A 101 32.40 -0.35 62.64
N ALA A 102 33.35 -0.03 63.53
CA ALA A 102 34.55 0.75 63.18
C ALA A 102 35.50 0.02 62.21
N ASP A 103 35.37 -1.30 62.10
CA ASP A 103 36.10 -2.14 61.14
C ASP A 103 35.38 -2.25 59.77
N GLY A 104 34.24 -1.55 59.60
CA GLY A 104 33.43 -1.58 58.39
C GLY A 104 32.42 -2.73 58.33
N SER A 105 32.37 -3.61 59.33
CA SER A 105 31.37 -4.68 59.34
C SER A 105 29.95 -4.14 59.51
N VAL A 106 29.01 -4.72 58.76
CA VAL A 106 27.59 -4.37 58.81
C VAL A 106 26.81 -5.48 59.51
N SER A 107 25.96 -5.12 60.46
CA SER A 107 25.01 -6.02 61.13
C SER A 107 23.59 -5.52 60.93
N ILE A 108 22.65 -6.45 60.75
CA ILE A 108 21.21 -6.15 60.71
C ILE A 108 20.69 -6.09 62.15
N ASN A 109 20.05 -4.98 62.54
CA ASN A 109 19.69 -4.67 63.93
C ASN A 109 18.33 -5.22 64.37
N GLY A 110 17.51 -5.77 63.47
CA GLY A 110 16.31 -6.54 63.84
C GLY A 110 14.94 -5.99 63.43
N GLY A 111 14.83 -5.15 62.39
CA GLY A 111 13.54 -4.83 61.76
C GLY A 111 13.15 -5.85 60.70
N HIS A 112 11.85 -6.17 60.61
CA HIS A 112 11.24 -7.14 59.69
C HIS A 112 11.46 -6.73 58.24
N ASP A 113 10.79 -5.66 57.79
CA ASP A 113 10.79 -5.21 56.41
C ASP A 113 11.23 -3.75 56.30
N VAL A 114 11.91 -3.41 55.20
CA VAL A 114 12.26 -2.03 54.84
C VAL A 114 11.67 -1.72 53.47
N SER A 115 10.83 -0.68 53.38
CA SER A 115 10.18 -0.26 52.13
C SER A 115 10.49 1.19 51.80
N VAL A 116 11.01 1.44 50.60
CA VAL A 116 11.29 2.78 50.06
C VAL A 116 10.44 2.99 48.80
N ILE A 117 9.53 3.95 48.80
CA ILE A 117 8.54 4.16 47.73
C ILE A 117 8.55 5.62 47.29
N GLY A 118 8.78 5.88 46.00
CA GLY A 118 8.84 7.24 45.42
C GLY A 118 9.71 8.24 46.21
N SER A 119 10.80 7.77 46.84
CA SER A 119 11.55 8.54 47.84
C SER A 119 13.04 8.64 47.53
N ARG A 120 13.70 9.66 48.10
CA ARG A 120 15.12 9.94 47.86
C ARG A 120 15.94 9.83 49.15
N LEU A 121 16.91 8.93 49.16
CA LEU A 121 17.86 8.70 50.23
C LEU A 121 19.27 9.04 49.72
N SER A 122 20.01 9.89 50.44
CA SER A 122 21.35 10.31 50.07
C SER A 122 22.30 10.29 51.26
N ALA A 123 23.48 9.69 51.07
CA ALA A 123 24.57 9.68 52.03
C ALA A 123 25.84 10.30 51.42
N GLY A 124 26.57 11.10 52.19
CA GLY A 124 27.86 11.66 51.79
C GLY A 124 28.97 10.60 51.69
N ASN A 125 28.87 9.55 52.51
CA ASN A 125 29.75 8.38 52.50
C ASN A 125 28.93 7.15 52.11
N ASP A 126 28.55 6.30 53.07
CA ASP A 126 27.89 5.02 52.80
C ASP A 126 26.39 5.06 53.10
N LEU A 127 25.61 4.39 52.26
CA LEU A 127 24.17 4.16 52.46
C LEU A 127 23.94 2.67 52.66
N ILE A 128 23.45 2.29 53.84
CA ILE A 128 23.30 0.89 54.25
C ILE A 128 21.86 0.65 54.68
N LEU A 129 21.18 -0.26 53.97
CA LEU A 129 19.82 -0.71 54.28
C LEU A 129 19.88 -2.19 54.66
N GLY A 130 19.15 -2.60 55.69
CA GLY A 130 18.96 -4.02 55.92
C GLY A 130 17.69 -4.38 56.67
N ALA A 131 17.25 -5.62 56.46
CA ALA A 131 16.01 -6.14 57.01
C ALA A 131 16.15 -7.65 57.25
N ILE A 132 15.46 -8.20 58.25
CA ILE A 132 15.49 -9.65 58.51
C ILE A 132 14.60 -10.44 57.55
N ASN A 133 13.59 -9.79 56.94
CA ASN A 133 12.74 -10.37 55.90
C ASN A 133 13.07 -9.73 54.57
N ASP A 134 12.36 -8.69 54.13
CA ASP A 134 12.47 -8.16 52.77
C ASP A 134 12.91 -6.68 52.74
N VAL A 135 13.70 -6.31 51.72
CA VAL A 135 13.98 -4.91 51.38
C VAL A 135 13.36 -4.60 50.02
N THR A 136 12.45 -3.61 49.98
CA THR A 136 11.75 -3.21 48.76
C THR A 136 12.01 -1.74 48.43
N VAL A 137 12.32 -1.46 47.17
CA VAL A 137 12.59 -0.12 46.64
C VAL A 137 11.74 0.03 45.36
N LEU A 138 10.67 0.80 45.45
CA LEU A 138 9.62 0.89 44.44
C LEU A 138 9.47 2.34 43.96
N SER A 139 9.08 2.51 42.70
CA SER A 139 8.61 3.80 42.19
C SER A 139 7.28 4.22 42.84
N GLY A 140 7.10 5.53 43.01
CA GLY A 140 5.77 6.14 43.12
C GLY A 140 5.10 6.25 41.76
N VAL A 141 3.81 6.58 41.73
CA VAL A 141 3.04 6.74 40.48
C VAL A 141 2.35 8.10 40.45
N ASP A 142 2.66 8.90 39.43
CA ASP A 142 1.96 10.15 39.12
C ASP A 142 0.83 9.85 38.14
N GLU A 143 -0.34 10.45 38.32
CA GLU A 143 -1.51 10.25 37.47
C GLU A 143 -2.09 11.57 36.97
N GLN A 144 -2.38 11.65 35.68
CA GLN A 144 -2.99 12.81 35.05
C GLN A 144 -4.18 12.38 34.20
N GLY A 145 -5.28 13.10 34.32
CA GLY A 145 -6.50 12.89 33.54
C GLY A 145 -7.04 14.22 33.03
N ALA A 146 -7.45 14.26 31.77
CA ALA A 146 -8.12 15.41 31.18
C ALA A 146 -9.27 14.96 30.29
N TYR A 147 -10.47 15.47 30.57
CA TYR A 147 -11.66 15.29 29.77
C TYR A 147 -12.16 16.64 29.24
N SER A 148 -12.48 16.72 27.96
CA SER A 148 -13.06 17.91 27.36
C SER A 148 -14.15 17.53 26.38
N GLN A 149 -15.36 18.04 26.62
CA GLN A 149 -16.49 17.90 25.72
C GLN A 149 -17.03 19.26 25.29
N LYS A 150 -17.26 19.44 23.99
CA LYS A 150 -17.86 20.65 23.43
C LYS A 150 -18.90 20.27 22.41
N SER A 151 -20.13 20.76 22.58
CA SER A 151 -21.21 20.58 21.63
C SER A 151 -21.78 21.94 21.19
N LYS A 152 -22.15 22.04 19.92
CA LYS A 152 -22.75 23.23 19.32
C LYS A 152 -23.94 22.83 18.45
N SER A 153 -25.05 23.54 18.60
CA SER A 153 -26.20 23.51 17.70
C SER A 153 -26.34 24.88 17.02
N GLY A 154 -26.39 24.88 15.70
CA GLY A 154 -26.68 26.04 14.87
C GLY A 154 -28.16 26.46 14.92
N SER A 155 -28.49 27.52 14.19
CA SER A 155 -29.84 28.09 14.16
C SER A 155 -30.86 27.05 13.74
N PHE A 156 -31.96 26.91 14.48
CA PHE A 156 -33.03 25.93 14.21
C PHE A 156 -32.56 24.46 14.05
N GLY A 157 -31.36 24.11 14.53
CA GLY A 157 -30.84 22.73 14.48
C GLY A 157 -30.28 22.27 13.12
N VAL A 158 -30.12 23.19 12.15
CA VAL A 158 -29.63 22.87 10.77
C VAL A 158 -28.17 22.40 10.73
N SER A 159 -27.39 22.68 11.79
CA SER A 159 -26.05 22.13 11.97
C SER A 159 -25.84 21.72 13.42
N LYS A 160 -25.18 20.59 13.62
CA LYS A 160 -24.74 20.08 14.91
C LYS A 160 -23.30 19.65 14.81
N SER A 161 -22.49 20.01 15.80
CA SER A 161 -21.11 19.53 15.90
C SER A 161 -20.77 19.25 17.34
N GLY A 162 -19.96 18.22 17.59
CA GLY A 162 -19.42 17.94 18.90
C GLY A 162 -18.02 17.34 18.80
N LYS A 163 -17.19 17.65 19.79
CA LYS A 163 -15.89 17.02 20.02
C LYS A 163 -15.83 16.58 21.49
N SER A 164 -15.37 15.36 21.73
CA SER A 164 -15.04 14.81 23.04
C SER A 164 -13.61 14.28 22.99
N GLU A 165 -12.85 14.51 24.04
CA GLU A 165 -11.46 14.05 24.15
C GLU A 165 -11.22 13.67 25.61
N LEU A 166 -10.74 12.45 25.84
CA LEU A 166 -10.29 11.93 27.12
C LEU A 166 -8.80 11.58 26.96
N LYS A 167 -7.97 12.05 27.87
CA LYS A 167 -6.56 11.68 27.99
C LYS A 167 -6.28 11.27 29.42
N THR A 168 -5.61 10.15 29.60
CA THR A 168 -5.12 9.68 30.89
C THR A 168 -3.67 9.28 30.74
N SER A 169 -2.85 9.59 31.73
CA SER A 169 -1.44 9.22 31.78
C SER A 169 -1.10 8.78 33.20
N SER A 170 -0.28 7.76 33.33
CA SER A 170 0.30 7.28 34.58
C SER A 170 1.80 7.11 34.36
N THR A 171 2.62 7.77 35.18
CA THR A 171 4.09 7.76 35.04
C THR A 171 4.78 7.33 36.31
N GLN A 172 5.83 6.51 36.17
CA GLN A 172 6.61 5.97 37.27
C GLN A 172 7.61 7.01 37.77
N VAL A 173 7.56 7.31 39.07
CA VAL A 173 8.50 8.20 39.77
C VAL A 173 9.47 7.36 40.58
N ALA A 174 10.71 7.24 40.11
CA ALA A 174 11.70 6.37 40.72
C ALA A 174 12.00 6.70 42.20
N SER A 175 12.23 5.67 43.02
CA SER A 175 12.98 5.85 44.26
C SER A 175 14.47 5.94 43.96
N GLU A 176 15.19 6.77 44.70
CA GLU A 176 16.62 7.05 44.49
C GLU A 176 17.42 6.78 45.76
N LEU A 177 18.37 5.85 45.70
CA LEU A 177 19.33 5.57 46.78
C LEU A 177 20.72 5.96 46.29
N ASN A 178 21.32 7.00 46.87
CA ASN A 178 22.62 7.53 46.43
C ASN A 178 23.64 7.59 47.58
N ALA A 179 24.85 7.11 47.33
CA ALA A 179 25.98 7.21 48.26
C ALA A 179 27.21 7.82 47.58
N GLY A 180 27.98 8.61 48.33
CA GLY A 180 29.27 9.13 47.87
C GLY A 180 30.34 8.04 47.74
N ASN A 181 30.24 6.99 48.55
CA ASN A 181 31.08 5.80 48.51
C ASN A 181 30.20 4.58 48.14
N ASP A 182 29.75 3.80 49.13
CA ASP A 182 29.10 2.51 48.86
C ASP A 182 27.60 2.51 49.16
N VAL A 183 26.84 1.79 48.34
CA VAL A 183 25.46 1.39 48.68
C VAL A 183 25.43 -0.10 49.00
N VAL A 184 25.02 -0.44 50.23
CA VAL A 184 24.87 -1.83 50.67
C VAL A 184 23.41 -2.09 51.04
N VAL A 185 22.81 -3.11 50.42
CA VAL A 185 21.48 -3.59 50.80
C VAL A 185 21.56 -5.05 51.20
N ALA A 186 21.19 -5.35 52.43
CA ALA A 186 21.28 -6.69 53.02
C ALA A 186 19.91 -7.17 53.49
N SER A 187 19.44 -8.28 52.94
CA SER A 187 18.12 -8.84 53.24
C SER A 187 18.22 -10.28 53.72
N GLY A 188 17.44 -10.62 54.74
CA GLY A 188 17.31 -11.99 55.20
C GLY A 188 16.63 -12.91 54.19
N LYS A 189 15.71 -12.37 53.40
CA LYS A 189 14.94 -13.06 52.36
C LYS A 189 15.11 -12.34 51.02
N ASP A 190 14.21 -11.44 50.59
CA ASP A 190 14.23 -10.88 49.24
C ASP A 190 14.73 -9.43 49.18
N ILE A 191 15.33 -9.05 48.05
CA ILE A 191 15.57 -7.66 47.66
C ILE A 191 14.78 -7.39 46.37
N THR A 192 13.94 -6.37 46.37
CA THR A 192 13.18 -5.99 45.17
C THR A 192 13.39 -4.52 44.84
N LEU A 193 13.91 -4.25 43.64
CA LEU A 193 13.96 -2.93 43.02
C LEU A 193 12.98 -2.92 41.85
N ARG A 194 12.05 -1.96 41.81
CA ARG A 194 11.12 -1.79 40.69
C ARG A 194 11.09 -0.35 40.22
N ALA A 195 11.40 -0.12 38.94
CA ALA A 195 11.53 1.20 38.31
C ALA A 195 12.25 2.23 39.20
N SER A 196 13.33 1.80 39.87
CA SER A 196 14.04 2.57 40.88
C SER A 196 15.54 2.59 40.63
N ASN A 197 16.24 3.55 41.23
CA ASN A 197 17.64 3.85 40.96
C ASN A 197 18.51 3.67 42.21
N ILE A 198 19.65 2.98 42.05
CA ILE A 198 20.74 2.92 43.02
C ILE A 198 22.00 3.51 42.38
N GLY A 199 22.66 4.45 43.07
CA GLY A 199 23.89 5.10 42.65
C GLY A 199 24.97 5.10 43.74
N ALA A 200 26.19 4.69 43.40
CA ALA A 200 27.33 4.69 44.30
C ALA A 200 28.57 5.31 43.65
N GLY A 201 29.31 6.14 44.40
CA GLY A 201 30.59 6.69 43.95
C GLY A 201 31.75 5.69 44.01
N ASN A 202 31.55 4.55 44.67
CA ASN A 202 32.45 3.40 44.67
C ASN A 202 31.67 2.12 44.32
N ASP A 203 31.20 1.32 45.29
CA ASP A 203 30.61 0.00 45.02
C ASP A 203 29.11 -0.08 45.36
N VAL A 204 28.37 -0.95 44.66
CA VAL A 204 27.01 -1.38 45.05
C VAL A 204 27.04 -2.87 45.40
N ASP A 205 26.61 -3.23 46.61
CA ASP A 205 26.51 -4.63 47.07
C ASP A 205 25.08 -4.94 47.52
N LEU A 206 24.42 -5.88 46.82
CA LEU A 206 23.09 -6.39 47.15
C LEU A 206 23.23 -7.84 47.59
N ARG A 207 22.80 -8.15 48.81
CA ARG A 207 22.86 -9.50 49.40
C ARG A 207 21.49 -9.94 49.91
N ALA A 208 20.92 -10.94 49.27
CA ALA A 208 19.63 -11.54 49.65
C ALA A 208 19.83 -12.97 50.17
N GLY A 209 18.86 -13.47 50.94
CA GLY A 209 18.88 -14.82 51.47
C GLY A 209 19.85 -15.07 52.64
N LEU A 210 20.17 -14.02 53.43
CA LEU A 210 21.07 -14.15 54.58
C LEU A 210 20.49 -15.01 55.72
N LEU A 211 19.17 -15.15 55.78
CA LEU A 211 18.43 -15.96 56.77
C LEU A 211 17.63 -17.09 56.10
N ASP A 212 17.14 -16.87 54.88
CA ASP A 212 16.34 -17.82 54.11
C ASP A 212 17.01 -18.17 52.78
N LYS A 213 17.18 -19.48 52.52
CA LYS A 213 17.76 -19.98 51.26
C LYS A 213 16.86 -19.76 50.03
N THR A 214 15.66 -19.25 50.24
CA THR A 214 14.71 -18.89 49.17
C THR A 214 14.76 -17.41 48.80
N GLY A 215 15.69 -16.64 49.37
CA GLY A 215 15.86 -15.24 49.03
C GLY A 215 16.24 -15.00 47.58
N ASP A 216 15.65 -13.98 46.95
CA ASP A 216 15.90 -13.54 45.57
C ASP A 216 16.37 -12.08 45.51
N ILE A 217 17.02 -11.71 44.40
CA ILE A 217 17.22 -10.32 44.01
C ILE A 217 16.42 -10.05 42.73
N ASN A 218 15.48 -9.11 42.80
CA ASN A 218 14.58 -8.76 41.69
C ASN A 218 14.81 -7.31 41.26
N LEU A 219 15.33 -7.10 40.06
CA LEU A 219 15.40 -5.81 39.37
C LEU A 219 14.34 -5.82 38.26
N LEU A 220 13.25 -5.12 38.50
CA LEU A 220 12.06 -5.19 37.66
C LEU A 220 11.76 -3.84 37.03
N SER A 221 11.19 -3.89 35.82
CA SER A 221 10.56 -2.74 35.22
C SER A 221 9.14 -2.51 35.76
N ALA A 222 8.66 -1.28 35.67
CA ALA A 222 7.24 -0.93 35.68
C ALA A 222 6.88 -0.27 34.35
N ASN A 223 5.62 0.14 34.16
CA ASN A 223 5.19 0.69 32.88
C ASN A 223 4.59 2.09 33.08
N ASP A 224 4.98 3.01 32.21
CA ASP A 224 4.28 4.27 31.98
C ASP A 224 3.11 3.99 31.03
N GLU A 225 1.90 4.35 31.43
CA GLU A 225 0.69 4.12 30.65
C GLU A 225 0.09 5.44 30.20
N ALA A 226 -0.18 5.58 28.90
CA ALA A 226 -0.97 6.70 28.39
C ALA A 226 -2.09 6.18 27.50
N SER A 227 -3.28 6.73 27.69
CA SER A 227 -4.47 6.42 26.89
C SER A 227 -5.11 7.72 26.45
N SER A 228 -5.49 7.78 25.18
CA SER A 228 -6.27 8.87 24.64
C SER A 228 -7.41 8.31 23.80
N HIS A 229 -8.58 8.90 23.98
CA HIS A 229 -9.78 8.57 23.22
C HIS A 229 -10.43 9.87 22.77
N SER A 230 -10.70 9.98 21.48
CA SER A 230 -11.30 11.17 20.90
C SER A 230 -12.43 10.81 19.94
N ASP A 231 -13.50 11.59 20.02
CA ASP A 231 -14.67 11.48 19.17
C ASP A 231 -15.06 12.85 18.64
N GLU A 232 -15.28 12.96 17.34
CA GLU A 232 -15.78 14.15 16.66
C GLU A 232 -16.95 13.80 15.75
N TYR A 233 -18.02 14.58 15.82
CA TYR A 233 -19.12 14.51 14.85
C TYR A 233 -19.48 15.89 14.33
N LYS A 234 -19.83 15.95 13.04
CA LYS A 234 -20.32 17.15 12.35
C LYS A 234 -21.47 16.74 11.45
N LYS A 235 -22.66 17.32 11.66
CA LYS A 235 -23.85 17.17 10.82
C LYS A 235 -24.25 18.54 10.31
N LYS A 236 -24.43 18.67 9.00
CA LYS A 236 -24.81 19.92 8.35
C LYS A 236 -25.89 19.63 7.31
N THR A 237 -26.94 20.43 7.34
CA THR A 237 -28.00 20.49 6.33
C THR A 237 -27.91 21.84 5.63
N GLY A 238 -27.81 21.83 4.30
CA GLY A 238 -27.59 23.02 3.46
C GLY A 238 -26.62 22.73 2.32
N LEU A 239 -26.53 23.65 1.36
CA LEU A 239 -25.64 23.54 0.21
C LEU A 239 -24.16 23.67 0.64
N SER A 240 -23.34 22.67 0.33
CA SER A 240 -21.87 22.74 0.44
C SER A 240 -21.19 22.00 -0.69
N VAL A 241 -20.03 22.51 -1.12
CA VAL A 241 -19.18 21.89 -2.15
C VAL A 241 -17.91 21.40 -1.46
N SER A 242 -17.59 20.10 -1.61
CA SER A 242 -16.33 19.51 -1.15
C SER A 242 -15.90 18.40 -2.10
N GLY A 243 -14.66 18.43 -2.60
CA GLY A 243 -14.07 17.33 -3.40
C GLY A 243 -14.89 16.95 -4.64
N GLY A 244 -15.39 17.93 -5.40
CA GLY A 244 -16.26 17.67 -6.56
C GLY A 244 -17.70 17.25 -6.23
N PHE A 245 -18.08 17.20 -4.95
CA PHE A 245 -19.43 16.85 -4.49
C PHE A 245 -20.19 18.07 -3.94
N LEU A 246 -21.31 18.40 -4.57
CA LEU A 246 -22.31 19.36 -4.07
C LEU A 246 -23.32 18.61 -3.19
N SER A 247 -23.17 18.69 -1.87
CA SER A 247 -24.05 18.05 -0.90
C SER A 247 -25.15 18.99 -0.39
N ILE A 248 -26.38 18.48 -0.24
CA ILE A 248 -27.48 19.12 0.49
C ILE A 248 -27.54 18.68 1.96
N SER A 249 -26.92 17.55 2.28
CA SER A 249 -26.67 17.12 3.65
C SER A 249 -25.34 16.36 3.74
N SER A 250 -24.60 16.59 4.82
CA SER A 250 -23.33 15.95 5.09
C SER A 250 -23.25 15.58 6.58
N ALA A 251 -22.80 14.37 6.88
CA ALA A 251 -22.48 13.92 8.22
C ALA A 251 -21.10 13.27 8.22
N LYS A 252 -20.20 13.76 9.08
CA LYS A 252 -18.89 13.17 9.35
C LYS A 252 -18.83 12.76 10.82
N GLU A 253 -18.42 11.53 11.08
CA GLU A 253 -18.11 10.99 12.40
C GLU A 253 -16.67 10.45 12.32
N ALA A 254 -15.78 10.96 13.14
CA ALA A 254 -14.38 10.55 13.17
C ALA A 254 -13.92 10.42 14.62
N GLY A 255 -12.94 9.58 14.86
CA GLY A 255 -12.36 9.43 16.19
C GLY A 255 -11.06 8.66 16.12
N GLY A 256 -10.38 8.65 17.24
CA GLY A 256 -9.10 7.99 17.39
C GLY A 256 -8.91 7.54 18.82
N GLN A 257 -8.28 6.39 18.98
CA GLN A 257 -7.86 5.83 20.24
C GLN A 257 -6.37 5.53 20.15
N ALA A 258 -5.58 6.04 21.08
CA ALA A 258 -4.17 5.70 21.20
C ALA A 258 -3.89 5.22 22.61
N GLN A 259 -3.22 4.09 22.74
CA GLN A 259 -2.81 3.49 24.00
C GLN A 259 -1.31 3.17 23.90
N SER A 260 -0.55 3.55 24.91
CA SER A 260 0.88 3.27 25.00
C SER A 260 1.21 2.76 26.39
N SER A 261 2.04 1.73 26.47
CA SER A 261 2.61 1.22 27.69
C SER A 261 4.12 1.10 27.50
N THR A 262 4.90 1.96 28.12
CA THR A 262 6.36 2.01 27.96
C THR A 262 7.04 1.45 29.20
N SER A 263 7.92 0.48 29.02
CA SER A 263 8.65 -0.12 30.14
C SER A 263 9.73 0.81 30.70
N VAL A 264 9.72 1.01 32.01
CA VAL A 264 10.67 1.79 32.81
C VAL A 264 11.40 0.84 33.76
N GLY A 265 12.68 0.57 33.47
CA GLY A 265 13.53 -0.35 34.22
C GLY A 265 14.12 0.21 35.50
N SER A 266 14.51 -0.67 36.43
CA SER A 266 15.39 -0.29 37.54
C SER A 266 16.83 -0.09 37.06
N GLN A 267 17.58 0.81 37.68
CA GLN A 267 18.98 1.11 37.31
C GLN A 267 19.90 1.00 38.52
N ILE A 268 20.98 0.23 38.40
CA ILE A 268 22.10 0.22 39.35
C ILE A 268 23.33 0.79 38.68
N ASN A 269 23.96 1.80 39.29
CA ASN A 269 25.14 2.46 38.77
C ASN A 269 26.23 2.58 39.85
N ALA A 270 27.41 2.01 39.60
CA ALA A 270 28.57 2.12 40.46
C ALA A 270 29.79 2.61 39.66
N ALA A 271 30.59 3.52 40.23
CA ALA A 271 31.85 3.91 39.59
C ALA A 271 32.93 2.81 39.71
N GLY A 272 32.86 1.99 40.76
CA GLY A 272 33.62 0.78 40.98
C GLY A 272 32.85 -0.46 40.52
N ASN A 273 32.51 -1.35 41.45
CA ASN A 273 31.95 -2.66 41.19
C ASN A 273 30.46 -2.74 41.56
N VAL A 274 29.75 -3.65 40.89
CA VAL A 274 28.41 -4.08 41.30
C VAL A 274 28.44 -5.57 41.65
N SER A 275 28.03 -5.91 42.87
CA SER A 275 27.93 -7.29 43.37
C SER A 275 26.49 -7.60 43.75
N LEU A 276 25.89 -8.60 43.10
CA LEU A 276 24.58 -9.16 43.46
C LEU A 276 24.79 -10.61 43.91
N GLN A 277 24.41 -10.92 45.15
CA GLN A 277 24.58 -12.25 45.75
C GLN A 277 23.26 -12.73 46.37
N THR A 278 22.85 -13.94 46.00
CA THR A 278 21.61 -14.51 46.51
C THR A 278 21.67 -16.04 46.63
N GLU A 279 20.89 -16.61 47.54
CA GLU A 279 20.81 -18.06 47.75
C GLU A 279 19.87 -18.76 46.76
N ARG A 280 18.95 -18.04 46.11
CA ARG A 280 18.08 -18.60 45.06
C ARG A 280 18.29 -17.91 43.72
N ASP A 281 17.52 -16.89 43.34
CA ASP A 281 17.51 -16.38 41.96
C ASP A 281 17.82 -14.87 41.86
N ILE A 282 18.53 -14.49 40.79
CA ILE A 282 18.68 -13.09 40.37
C ILE A 282 17.83 -12.87 39.12
N ASN A 283 16.89 -11.94 39.19
CA ASN A 283 15.99 -11.60 38.08
C ASN A 283 16.21 -10.14 37.66
N ILE A 284 16.68 -9.92 36.43
CA ILE A 284 16.85 -8.60 35.82
C ILE A 284 15.91 -8.53 34.61
N VAL A 285 14.84 -7.73 34.72
CA VAL A 285 13.78 -7.64 33.70
C VAL A 285 13.62 -6.19 33.25
N GLY A 286 13.89 -5.93 31.96
CA GLY A 286 13.93 -4.59 31.36
C GLY A 286 14.75 -3.57 32.12
N SER A 287 15.80 -4.00 32.85
CA SER A 287 16.52 -3.20 33.85
C SER A 287 18.02 -3.12 33.55
N GLY A 288 18.69 -2.12 34.13
CA GLY A 288 20.10 -1.82 33.88
C GLY A 288 21.00 -2.04 35.11
N VAL A 289 22.19 -2.61 34.87
CA VAL A 289 23.27 -2.73 35.85
C VAL A 289 24.57 -2.25 35.21
N ASN A 290 25.16 -1.17 35.72
CA ASN A 290 26.37 -0.56 35.17
C ASN A 290 27.44 -0.43 36.26
N ALA A 291 28.64 -0.93 35.99
CA ALA A 291 29.83 -0.78 36.84
C ALA A 291 30.99 -0.18 36.04
N GLY A 292 31.72 0.76 36.64
CA GLY A 292 32.95 1.30 36.05
C GLY A 292 34.13 0.33 36.07
N ALA A 293 34.09 -0.68 36.95
CA ALA A 293 35.00 -1.81 36.99
C ALA A 293 34.22 -3.12 36.72
N ASN A 294 33.93 -3.93 37.74
CA ASN A 294 33.41 -5.29 37.55
C ASN A 294 31.93 -5.43 37.91
N VAL A 295 31.21 -6.29 37.19
CA VAL A 295 29.87 -6.76 37.59
C VAL A 295 29.94 -8.23 37.95
N SER A 296 29.44 -8.60 39.13
CA SER A 296 29.35 -9.98 39.60
C SER A 296 27.92 -10.33 40.00
N LEU A 297 27.31 -11.28 39.28
CA LEU A 297 25.99 -11.83 39.57
C LEU A 297 26.16 -13.28 40.05
N ASN A 298 25.86 -13.55 41.33
CA ASN A 298 26.04 -14.87 41.93
C ASN A 298 24.72 -15.38 42.53
N ALA A 299 24.13 -16.38 41.88
CA ALA A 299 22.87 -17.00 42.30
C ALA A 299 23.08 -18.45 42.77
N GLY A 300 22.42 -18.81 43.86
CA GLY A 300 22.39 -20.18 44.37
C GLY A 300 21.53 -21.13 43.52
N GLN A 301 20.71 -20.61 42.61
CA GLN A 301 19.99 -21.35 41.58
C GLN A 301 20.16 -20.69 40.21
N ASP A 302 19.35 -19.69 39.85
CA ASP A 302 19.29 -19.17 38.48
C ASP A 302 19.62 -17.68 38.36
N VAL A 303 20.15 -17.29 37.19
CA VAL A 303 20.25 -15.87 36.79
C VAL A 303 19.42 -15.66 35.53
N ASN A 304 18.42 -14.78 35.62
CA ASN A 304 17.51 -14.45 34.53
C ASN A 304 17.72 -12.99 34.11
N ILE A 305 18.11 -12.76 32.85
CA ILE A 305 18.34 -11.44 32.26
C ILE A 305 17.44 -11.31 31.03
N LEU A 306 16.28 -10.71 31.23
CA LEU A 306 15.14 -10.75 30.31
C LEU A 306 14.77 -9.34 29.84
N SER A 307 14.35 -9.20 28.60
CA SER A 307 13.69 -7.97 28.15
C SER A 307 12.29 -7.84 28.76
N ALA A 308 11.91 -6.64 29.15
CA ALA A 308 10.52 -6.27 29.36
C ALA A 308 9.81 -5.99 28.02
N GLN A 309 8.52 -5.70 28.05
CA GLN A 309 7.72 -5.43 26.86
C GLN A 309 7.12 -4.02 26.91
N SER A 310 7.22 -3.29 25.81
CA SER A 310 6.49 -2.04 25.58
C SER A 310 5.45 -2.23 24.48
N THR A 311 4.30 -1.59 24.59
CA THR A 311 3.20 -1.70 23.62
C THR A 311 2.70 -0.33 23.17
N GLN A 312 2.35 -0.22 21.89
CA GLN A 312 1.70 0.95 21.31
C GLN A 312 0.54 0.45 20.45
N SER A 313 -0.66 0.98 20.66
CA SER A 313 -1.85 0.69 19.86
C SER A 313 -2.50 1.99 19.45
N ASN A 314 -2.61 2.23 18.15
CA ASN A 314 -3.28 3.39 17.58
C ASN A 314 -4.40 2.88 16.67
N GLN A 315 -5.61 3.37 16.90
CA GLN A 315 -6.77 3.07 16.08
C GLN A 315 -7.46 4.37 15.69
N ASP A 316 -7.61 4.60 14.39
CA ASP A 316 -8.34 5.73 13.85
C ASP A 316 -9.54 5.24 13.03
N TRP A 317 -10.65 5.95 13.13
CA TRP A 317 -11.82 5.69 12.29
C TRP A 317 -12.43 6.97 11.75
N GLU A 318 -12.92 6.88 10.52
CA GLU A 318 -13.67 7.93 9.87
C GLU A 318 -14.89 7.35 9.15
N LYS A 319 -16.04 7.98 9.31
CA LYS A 319 -17.28 7.70 8.60
C LYS A 319 -17.80 8.99 8.00
N ASN A 320 -17.87 9.05 6.68
CA ASN A 320 -18.48 10.16 5.96
C ASN A 320 -19.79 9.71 5.31
N ARG A 321 -20.78 10.58 5.30
CA ARG A 321 -22.06 10.39 4.63
C ARG A 321 -22.43 11.71 3.96
N GLN A 322 -22.54 11.71 2.64
CA GLN A 322 -22.92 12.87 1.87
C GLN A 322 -24.12 12.54 0.99
N SER A 323 -25.07 13.46 0.89
CA SER A 323 -26.20 13.36 -0.04
C SER A 323 -26.20 14.55 -0.95
N GLY A 324 -26.22 14.31 -2.27
CA GLY A 324 -26.13 15.36 -3.27
C GLY A 324 -25.65 14.83 -4.62
N ILE A 325 -24.99 15.71 -5.37
CA ILE A 325 -24.49 15.43 -6.73
C ILE A 325 -22.97 15.58 -6.72
N GLY A 326 -22.23 14.59 -7.19
CA GLY A 326 -20.79 14.61 -7.32
C GLY A 326 -20.32 14.35 -8.74
N VAL A 327 -19.14 14.87 -9.05
CA VAL A 327 -18.40 14.57 -10.28
C VAL A 327 -16.99 14.15 -9.88
N SER A 328 -16.57 12.96 -10.30
CA SER A 328 -15.19 12.49 -10.17
C SER A 328 -14.59 12.22 -11.54
N SER A 329 -13.27 12.34 -11.67
CA SER A 329 -12.54 12.06 -12.92
C SER A 329 -11.24 11.33 -12.61
N ASN A 330 -10.85 10.41 -13.49
CA ASN A 330 -9.57 9.70 -13.49
C ASN A 330 -8.97 9.67 -14.91
N ALA A 331 -7.78 9.07 -15.07
CA ALA A 331 -7.11 8.95 -16.37
C ALA A 331 -7.92 8.19 -17.45
N ASN A 332 -8.95 7.45 -17.03
CA ASN A 332 -9.75 6.60 -17.88
C ASN A 332 -11.19 7.11 -18.07
N GLY A 333 -11.64 8.19 -17.41
CA GLY A 333 -13.04 8.62 -17.50
C GLY A 333 -13.52 9.70 -16.50
N VAL A 334 -14.79 10.10 -16.66
CA VAL A 334 -15.52 11.02 -15.77
C VAL A 334 -16.78 10.33 -15.26
N THR A 335 -17.00 10.30 -13.94
CA THR A 335 -18.20 9.75 -13.30
C THR A 335 -19.01 10.84 -12.62
N PHE A 336 -20.26 10.99 -13.02
CA PHE A 336 -21.29 11.77 -12.35
C PHE A 336 -22.04 10.86 -11.38
N PHE A 337 -22.37 11.36 -10.20
CA PHE A 337 -23.15 10.62 -9.22
C PHE A 337 -24.18 11.55 -8.58
N ALA A 338 -25.41 11.09 -8.40
CA ALA A 338 -26.48 11.77 -7.70
C ALA A 338 -27.13 10.81 -6.71
N GLY A 339 -26.98 11.06 -5.41
CA GLY A 339 -27.50 10.17 -4.38
C GLY A 339 -26.82 10.33 -3.04
N VAL A 340 -26.72 9.22 -2.31
CA VAL A 340 -26.06 9.12 -1.02
C VAL A 340 -24.75 8.34 -1.16
N ASP A 341 -23.65 9.00 -0.86
CA ASP A 341 -22.32 8.40 -0.75
C ASP A 341 -21.99 8.19 0.74
N ARG A 342 -21.49 7.01 1.09
CA ARG A 342 -20.99 6.67 2.42
C ARG A 342 -19.59 6.09 2.29
N THR A 343 -18.63 6.65 3.03
CA THR A 343 -17.31 6.07 3.18
C THR A 343 -17.07 5.71 4.64
N LYS A 344 -16.41 4.58 4.87
CA LYS A 344 -15.89 4.19 6.18
C LYS A 344 -14.44 3.80 6.03
N GLU A 345 -13.63 4.30 6.95
CA GLU A 345 -12.22 4.02 7.05
C GLU A 345 -11.91 3.65 8.50
N LYS A 346 -11.14 2.58 8.67
CA LYS A 346 -10.59 2.17 9.96
C LYS A 346 -9.14 1.77 9.74
N ASN A 347 -8.23 2.39 10.47
CA ASN A 347 -6.82 2.06 10.49
C ASN A 347 -6.46 1.66 11.91
N ARG A 348 -5.69 0.58 12.08
CA ARG A 348 -5.15 0.17 13.37
C ARG A 348 -3.68 -0.22 13.19
N LEU A 349 -2.84 0.29 14.07
CA LEU A 349 -1.43 -0.04 14.19
C LEU A 349 -1.21 -0.53 15.62
N GLU A 350 -0.72 -1.74 15.78
CA GLU A 350 -0.27 -2.26 17.06
C GLU A 350 1.20 -2.65 16.95
N GLN A 351 1.99 -2.27 17.95
CA GLN A 351 3.40 -2.55 18.04
C GLN A 351 3.70 -3.07 19.44
N GLN A 352 4.47 -4.15 19.50
CA GLN A 352 5.02 -4.73 20.72
C GLN A 352 6.52 -4.83 20.54
N SER A 353 7.29 -4.10 21.34
CA SER A 353 8.75 -4.08 21.29
C SER A 353 9.35 -4.60 22.60
N ALA A 354 10.57 -5.15 22.49
CA ALA A 354 11.31 -5.67 23.63
C ALA A 354 12.18 -4.56 24.24
N ALA A 355 11.89 -4.20 25.49
CA ALA A 355 12.70 -3.30 26.31
C ALA A 355 13.82 -4.10 26.99
N ALA A 356 15.02 -4.06 26.43
CA ALA A 356 16.14 -4.89 26.83
C ALA A 356 16.63 -4.65 28.25
N SER A 357 17.05 -5.71 28.94
CA SER A 357 17.94 -5.56 30.09
C SER A 357 19.37 -5.31 29.63
N GLN A 358 20.11 -4.49 30.36
CA GLN A 358 21.48 -4.10 30.02
C GLN A 358 22.40 -4.33 31.21
N VAL A 359 23.45 -5.12 31.04
CA VAL A 359 24.49 -5.31 32.05
C VAL A 359 25.84 -4.91 31.46
N ARG A 360 26.47 -3.89 32.03
CA ARG A 360 27.73 -3.31 31.53
C ARG A 360 28.80 -3.28 32.62
N ALA A 361 29.98 -3.78 32.28
CA ALA A 361 31.18 -3.71 33.11
C ALA A 361 32.31 -2.95 32.37
N GLY A 362 33.00 -2.06 33.07
CA GLY A 362 34.21 -1.39 32.55
C GLY A 362 35.44 -2.29 32.54
N GLU A 363 35.43 -3.41 33.26
CA GLU A 363 36.44 -4.47 33.23
C GLU A 363 35.76 -5.81 32.91
N ASP A 364 35.53 -6.67 33.91
CA ASP A 364 34.98 -8.01 33.73
C ASP A 364 33.51 -8.12 34.15
N LEU A 365 32.74 -8.92 33.40
CA LEU A 365 31.39 -9.34 33.76
C LEU A 365 31.40 -10.82 34.10
N THR A 366 31.02 -11.16 35.33
CA THR A 366 30.90 -12.55 35.79
C THR A 366 29.47 -12.86 36.20
N VAL A 367 28.90 -13.91 35.61
CA VAL A 367 27.58 -14.44 35.93
C VAL A 367 27.71 -15.90 36.33
N ASN A 368 27.41 -16.20 37.59
CA ASN A 368 27.49 -17.54 38.17
C ASN A 368 26.12 -17.98 38.67
N ALA A 369 25.66 -19.13 38.18
CA ALA A 369 24.43 -19.77 38.63
C ALA A 369 24.72 -21.23 38.98
N LYS A 370 24.30 -21.71 40.16
CA LYS A 370 24.48 -23.15 40.47
C LYS A 370 23.54 -24.04 39.65
N ARG A 371 22.53 -23.48 38.98
CA ARG A 371 21.58 -24.20 38.12
C ARG A 371 21.55 -23.61 36.71
N ASP A 372 20.77 -22.57 36.40
CA ASP A 372 20.61 -22.10 35.02
C ASP A 372 20.92 -20.60 34.82
N ILE A 373 21.42 -20.22 33.64
CA ILE A 373 21.48 -18.82 33.18
C ILE A 373 20.56 -18.65 31.98
N ASN A 374 19.64 -17.70 32.03
CA ASN A 374 18.72 -17.39 30.95
C ASN A 374 18.88 -15.93 30.51
N GLN A 375 19.29 -15.69 29.27
CA GLN A 375 19.35 -14.36 28.65
C GLN A 375 18.35 -14.31 27.49
N VAL A 376 17.43 -13.35 27.50
CA VAL A 376 16.40 -13.20 26.45
C VAL A 376 16.29 -11.74 26.03
N GLY A 377 16.52 -11.46 24.74
CA GLY A 377 16.48 -10.12 24.14
C GLY A 377 17.22 -9.04 24.94
N SER A 378 18.35 -9.38 25.54
CA SER A 378 19.09 -8.53 26.48
C SER A 378 20.57 -8.40 26.10
N ASP A 379 21.25 -7.41 26.66
CA ASP A 379 22.61 -7.03 26.26
C ASP A 379 23.60 -7.16 27.44
N LEU A 380 24.69 -7.89 27.22
CA LEU A 380 25.81 -8.06 28.15
C LEU A 380 27.08 -7.49 27.54
N GLN A 381 27.75 -6.56 28.24
CA GLN A 381 28.94 -5.88 27.71
C GLN A 381 30.04 -5.80 28.77
N ALA A 382 31.28 -6.07 28.36
CA ALA A 382 32.48 -5.92 29.20
C ALA A 382 33.69 -5.49 28.36
N LEU A 383 34.50 -4.54 28.86
CA LEU A 383 35.72 -4.14 28.13
C LEU A 383 36.83 -5.21 28.16
N ASN A 384 36.80 -6.12 29.14
CA ASN A 384 37.69 -7.26 29.20
C ASN A 384 36.91 -8.56 28.94
N ASP A 385 36.68 -9.38 29.96
CA ASP A 385 36.12 -10.71 29.80
C ASP A 385 34.65 -10.79 30.24
N ILE A 386 33.86 -11.57 29.50
CA ILE A 386 32.53 -12.02 29.94
C ILE A 386 32.63 -13.50 30.31
N ASN A 387 32.28 -13.84 31.54
CA ASN A 387 32.30 -15.21 32.06
C ASN A 387 30.90 -15.64 32.52
N LEU A 388 30.29 -16.58 31.81
CA LEU A 388 29.00 -17.20 32.18
C LEU A 388 29.24 -18.65 32.63
N THR A 389 28.94 -18.96 33.88
CA THR A 389 29.11 -20.31 34.46
C THR A 389 27.82 -20.81 35.08
N ALA A 390 27.29 -21.93 34.56
CA ALA A 390 26.10 -22.60 35.06
C ALA A 390 26.36 -24.04 35.51
N GLY A 391 25.80 -24.42 36.66
CA GLY A 391 25.84 -25.81 37.13
C GLY A 391 24.95 -26.77 36.32
N ARG A 392 24.01 -26.26 35.52
CA ARG A 392 23.16 -27.04 34.62
C ARG A 392 23.14 -26.43 33.22
N ASN A 393 22.28 -25.47 32.91
CA ASN A 393 22.10 -24.98 31.53
C ASN A 393 22.40 -23.49 31.35
N ILE A 394 22.78 -23.10 30.13
CA ILE A 394 22.82 -21.71 29.69
C ILE A 394 21.94 -21.57 28.45
N LYS A 395 20.97 -20.65 28.50
CA LYS A 395 20.06 -20.34 27.40
C LYS A 395 20.18 -18.88 26.99
N ILE A 396 20.48 -18.61 25.73
CA ILE A 396 20.58 -17.26 25.16
C ILE A 396 19.64 -17.19 23.97
N ASP A 397 18.48 -16.56 24.14
CA ASP A 397 17.43 -16.48 23.12
C ASP A 397 17.15 -15.05 22.68
N THR A 398 16.46 -14.90 21.56
CA THR A 398 15.88 -13.63 21.13
C THR A 398 14.56 -13.33 21.83
N ALA A 399 14.25 -12.05 22.04
CA ALA A 399 12.90 -11.62 22.39
C ALA A 399 12.07 -11.38 21.14
N ARG A 400 10.80 -11.78 21.15
CA ARG A 400 9.89 -11.54 20.02
C ARG A 400 9.36 -10.11 20.05
N GLU A 401 9.37 -9.47 18.89
CA GLU A 401 8.71 -8.20 18.63
C GLU A 401 7.61 -8.42 17.60
N SER A 402 6.52 -7.66 17.68
CA SER A 402 5.39 -7.84 16.76
C SER A 402 4.82 -6.50 16.32
N GLN A 403 4.45 -6.42 15.06
CA GLN A 403 3.76 -5.29 14.46
C GLN A 403 2.54 -5.79 13.69
N ALA A 404 1.36 -5.25 14.01
CA ALA A 404 0.13 -5.52 13.30
C ALA A 404 -0.43 -4.23 12.69
N VAL A 405 -0.66 -4.23 11.39
CA VAL A 405 -1.25 -3.13 10.63
C VAL A 405 -2.55 -3.63 10.01
N GLU A 406 -3.68 -3.05 10.40
CA GLU A 406 -5.00 -3.35 9.84
C GLU A 406 -5.54 -2.09 9.15
N GLN A 407 -5.88 -2.20 7.87
CA GLN A 407 -6.51 -1.15 7.09
C GLN A 407 -7.82 -1.66 6.50
N GLN A 408 -8.92 -0.98 6.80
CA GLN A 408 -10.23 -1.27 6.25
C GLN A 408 -10.82 -0.03 5.60
N ARG A 409 -11.28 -0.18 4.36
CA ARG A 409 -12.00 0.84 3.60
C ARG A 409 -13.30 0.24 3.09
N GLU A 410 -14.42 0.93 3.30
CA GLU A 410 -15.73 0.56 2.78
C GLU A 410 -16.39 1.78 2.14
N ASN A 411 -16.64 1.72 0.85
CA ASN A 411 -17.39 2.71 0.10
C ASN A 411 -18.74 2.13 -0.30
N SER A 412 -19.82 2.80 0.06
CA SER A 412 -21.17 2.41 -0.33
C SER A 412 -21.91 3.59 -0.92
N ARG A 413 -22.39 3.43 -2.15
CA ARG A 413 -23.18 4.42 -2.87
C ARG A 413 -24.58 3.90 -3.09
N ASN A 414 -25.56 4.77 -2.89
CA ASN A 414 -26.94 4.53 -3.29
C ASN A 414 -27.42 5.73 -4.09
N GLY A 415 -27.69 5.53 -5.36
CA GLY A 415 -28.17 6.58 -6.24
C GLY A 415 -27.90 6.28 -7.69
N LEU A 416 -27.97 7.34 -8.49
CA LEU A 416 -27.74 7.34 -9.93
C LEU A 416 -26.28 7.72 -10.21
N SER A 417 -25.51 6.83 -10.81
CA SER A 417 -24.18 7.13 -11.35
C SER A 417 -24.20 7.03 -12.88
N ALA A 418 -23.51 7.94 -13.54
CA ALA A 418 -23.24 7.90 -14.97
C ALA A 418 -21.74 8.10 -15.18
N SER A 419 -21.03 7.13 -15.75
CA SER A 419 -19.63 7.26 -16.13
C SER A 419 -19.45 7.32 -17.64
N ILE A 420 -18.44 8.07 -18.05
CA ILE A 420 -17.95 8.16 -19.42
C ILE A 420 -16.50 7.70 -19.36
N ASP A 421 -16.20 6.56 -19.97
CA ASP A 421 -14.87 5.96 -19.96
C ASP A 421 -14.19 6.14 -21.33
N HIS A 422 -13.00 6.72 -21.34
CA HIS A 422 -12.22 7.11 -22.51
C HIS A 422 -11.05 6.16 -22.84
N ASN A 423 -10.84 5.07 -22.08
CA ASN A 423 -9.83 4.01 -22.35
C ASN A 423 -8.39 4.50 -22.67
N TYR A 424 -8.02 5.71 -22.23
CA TYR A 424 -6.73 6.32 -22.56
C TYR A 424 -5.55 5.62 -21.85
N GLY A 425 -5.68 5.33 -20.55
CA GLY A 425 -4.64 4.66 -19.76
C GLY A 425 -4.31 3.27 -20.30
N SER A 426 -5.34 2.45 -20.57
CA SER A 426 -5.17 1.12 -21.15
C SER A 426 -4.50 1.14 -22.52
N THR A 427 -4.78 2.17 -23.33
CA THR A 427 -4.16 2.37 -24.64
C THR A 427 -2.70 2.79 -24.52
N LYS A 428 -2.37 3.71 -23.61
CA LYS A 428 -0.98 4.11 -23.31
C LYS A 428 -0.15 2.90 -22.89
N ASP A 429 -0.68 2.09 -21.98
CA ASP A 429 0.02 0.91 -21.47
C ASP A 429 0.21 -0.12 -22.58
N ALA A 430 -0.82 -0.41 -23.38
CA ALA A 430 -0.74 -1.35 -24.49
C ALA A 430 0.23 -0.89 -25.60
N ILE A 431 0.25 0.39 -25.96
CA ILE A 431 1.21 0.96 -26.93
C ILE A 431 2.63 0.90 -26.37
N SER A 432 2.82 1.25 -25.09
CA SER A 432 4.14 1.15 -24.43
C SER A 432 4.64 -0.30 -24.30
N GLY A 433 3.71 -1.27 -24.34
CA GLY A 433 3.94 -2.71 -24.34
C GLY A 433 4.06 -3.34 -25.74
N ALA A 434 3.76 -2.59 -26.81
CA ALA A 434 3.72 -3.12 -28.16
C ALA A 434 5.11 -3.63 -28.60
N GLY A 435 5.17 -4.84 -29.16
CA GLY A 435 6.41 -5.47 -29.60
C GLY A 435 7.32 -5.98 -28.46
N LYS A 436 6.87 -5.88 -27.20
CA LYS A 436 7.49 -6.55 -26.05
C LYS A 436 6.87 -7.95 -25.87
N GLY A 437 7.69 -8.90 -25.41
CA GLY A 437 7.34 -10.32 -25.26
C GLY A 437 8.58 -11.20 -25.42
N GLU A 438 8.59 -12.39 -24.83
CA GLU A 438 9.73 -13.31 -24.88
C GLU A 438 9.83 -14.01 -26.25
N ASP A 439 8.69 -14.32 -26.87
CA ASP A 439 8.61 -15.00 -28.17
C ASP A 439 7.88 -14.19 -29.25
N ALA A 440 7.94 -14.69 -30.49
CA ALA A 440 7.30 -14.03 -31.63
C ALA A 440 5.76 -13.98 -31.50
N THR A 441 5.15 -14.99 -30.87
CA THR A 441 3.71 -15.06 -30.63
C THR A 441 3.25 -13.97 -29.67
N SER A 442 3.96 -13.77 -28.56
CA SER A 442 3.69 -12.75 -27.54
C SER A 442 3.96 -11.35 -28.06
N LYS A 443 5.02 -11.15 -28.84
CA LYS A 443 5.28 -9.88 -29.54
C LYS A 443 4.20 -9.55 -30.57
N GLY A 444 3.74 -10.54 -31.31
CA GLY A 444 2.62 -10.42 -32.24
C GLY A 444 1.32 -10.11 -31.50
N SER A 445 1.05 -10.85 -30.42
CA SER A 445 -0.10 -10.69 -29.54
C SER A 445 -0.15 -9.31 -28.87
N SER A 446 0.97 -8.82 -28.32
CA SER A 446 1.03 -7.49 -27.70
C SER A 446 0.83 -6.37 -28.72
N THR A 447 1.30 -6.58 -29.96
CA THR A 447 1.03 -5.67 -31.08
C THR A 447 -0.45 -5.70 -31.49
N LEU A 448 -1.07 -6.87 -31.59
CA LEU A 448 -2.50 -7.03 -31.87
C LEU A 448 -3.36 -6.40 -30.77
N LYS A 449 -2.96 -6.57 -29.50
CA LYS A 449 -3.59 -5.91 -28.34
C LYS A 449 -3.44 -4.40 -28.38
N ALA A 450 -2.28 -3.87 -28.78
CA ALA A 450 -2.06 -2.44 -28.96
C ALA A 450 -2.94 -1.85 -30.08
N VAL A 451 -3.05 -2.55 -31.22
CA VAL A 451 -3.94 -2.17 -32.34
C VAL A 451 -5.40 -2.15 -31.90
N ASP A 452 -5.85 -3.17 -31.16
CA ASP A 452 -7.23 -3.23 -30.65
C ASP A 452 -7.51 -2.16 -29.58
N SER A 453 -6.57 -1.91 -28.67
CA SER A 453 -6.71 -0.83 -27.68
C SER A 453 -6.78 0.55 -28.34
N THR A 454 -5.98 0.77 -29.40
CA THR A 454 -5.98 2.02 -30.17
C THR A 454 -7.29 2.18 -30.95
N SER A 455 -7.80 1.09 -31.56
CA SER A 455 -9.08 1.13 -32.26
C SER A 455 -10.25 1.39 -31.30
N GLN A 456 -10.23 0.78 -30.10
CA GLN A 456 -11.22 1.02 -29.05
C GLN A 456 -11.17 2.45 -28.51
N PHE A 457 -9.97 3.02 -28.33
CA PHE A 457 -9.81 4.43 -27.96
C PHE A 457 -10.39 5.36 -29.04
N LEU A 458 -9.99 5.18 -30.30
CA LEU A 458 -10.43 6.02 -31.42
C LEU A 458 -11.93 5.88 -31.72
N SER A 459 -12.54 4.74 -31.39
CA SER A 459 -13.98 4.50 -31.52
C SER A 459 -14.84 5.41 -30.62
N GLY A 460 -14.21 6.11 -29.66
CA GLY A 460 -14.86 7.07 -28.76
C GLY A 460 -15.15 6.48 -27.38
N PRO A 461 -15.53 7.33 -26.41
CA PRO A 461 -15.81 6.89 -25.06
C PRO A 461 -17.04 5.98 -24.98
N THR A 462 -17.04 5.09 -23.99
CA THR A 462 -18.22 4.29 -23.61
C THR A 462 -18.96 4.94 -22.45
N GLY A 463 -20.29 4.85 -22.45
CA GLY A 463 -21.13 5.32 -21.36
C GLY A 463 -21.69 4.17 -20.53
N ASP A 464 -21.63 4.32 -19.22
CA ASP A 464 -22.22 3.39 -18.25
C ASP A 464 -23.11 4.18 -17.28
N GLY A 465 -24.36 3.76 -17.14
CA GLY A 465 -25.33 4.33 -16.21
C GLY A 465 -25.78 3.26 -15.23
N LYS A 466 -25.69 3.52 -13.93
CA LYS A 466 -26.14 2.60 -12.87
C LYS A 466 -27.02 3.34 -11.89
N PHE A 467 -28.16 2.76 -11.53
CA PHE A 467 -28.99 3.21 -10.42
C PHE A 467 -29.15 2.09 -9.41
N GLY A 468 -28.81 2.34 -8.15
CA GLY A 468 -29.03 1.38 -7.08
C GLY A 468 -27.93 1.40 -6.04
N ASN A 469 -27.76 0.27 -5.36
CA ASN A 469 -26.81 0.12 -4.27
C ASN A 469 -25.51 -0.49 -4.80
N SER A 470 -24.39 0.20 -4.63
CA SER A 470 -23.05 -0.39 -4.75
C SER A 470 -22.37 -0.39 -3.40
N LYS A 471 -21.57 -1.43 -3.17
CA LYS A 471 -20.66 -1.54 -2.02
C LYS A 471 -19.32 -2.10 -2.50
N GLN A 472 -18.25 -1.42 -2.15
CA GLN A 472 -16.87 -1.85 -2.33
C GLN A 472 -16.18 -1.81 -0.97
N GLY A 473 -15.58 -2.93 -0.58
CA GLY A 473 -14.81 -3.06 0.66
C GLY A 473 -13.43 -3.63 0.36
N THR A 474 -12.42 -3.08 0.99
CA THR A 474 -11.06 -3.64 1.00
C THR A 474 -10.60 -3.73 2.45
N SER A 475 -10.04 -4.88 2.82
CA SER A 475 -9.41 -5.12 4.11
C SER A 475 -8.02 -5.68 3.87
N GLN A 476 -7.02 -5.10 4.51
CA GLN A 476 -5.66 -5.60 4.52
C GLN A 476 -5.19 -5.69 5.96
N GLN A 477 -4.66 -6.85 6.34
CA GLN A 477 -4.03 -7.07 7.63
C GLN A 477 -2.62 -7.60 7.38
N VAL A 478 -1.62 -6.91 7.92
CA VAL A 478 -0.23 -7.36 7.92
C VAL A 478 0.17 -7.58 9.37
N VAL A 479 0.68 -8.76 9.67
CA VAL A 479 1.27 -9.09 10.97
C VAL A 479 2.70 -9.54 10.73
N GLU A 480 3.65 -8.80 11.28
CA GLU A 480 5.06 -9.12 11.27
C GLU A 480 5.50 -9.47 12.69
N THR A 481 6.28 -10.53 12.82
CA THR A 481 6.94 -10.94 14.06
C THR A 481 8.42 -11.06 13.78
N THR A 482 9.20 -10.19 14.40
CA THR A 482 10.66 -10.16 14.32
C THR A 482 11.27 -10.60 15.64
N ASN A 483 12.59 -10.75 15.66
CA ASN A 483 13.33 -11.19 16.83
C ASN A 483 14.40 -10.17 17.20
N ARG A 484 14.33 -9.63 18.42
CA ARG A 484 15.43 -8.88 19.03
C ARG A 484 16.47 -9.85 19.56
N ALA A 485 17.65 -9.84 18.96
CA ALA A 485 18.77 -10.67 19.40
C ALA A 485 19.20 -10.37 20.85
N SER A 486 19.72 -11.39 21.52
CA SER A 486 20.54 -11.22 22.73
C SER A 486 21.99 -10.98 22.34
N THR A 487 22.62 -9.96 22.92
CA THR A 487 23.99 -9.57 22.58
C THR A 487 24.96 -9.86 23.73
N LEU A 488 26.16 -10.34 23.38
CA LEU A 488 27.28 -10.53 24.30
C LEU A 488 28.53 -9.95 23.64
N ASP A 489 29.06 -8.87 24.19
CA ASP A 489 30.20 -8.13 23.63
C ASP A 489 31.33 -8.03 24.66
N ALA A 490 32.40 -8.81 24.45
CA ALA A 490 33.59 -8.84 25.29
C ALA A 490 34.78 -8.22 24.56
N GLY A 491 35.47 -7.25 25.17
CA GLY A 491 36.68 -6.67 24.56
C GLY A 491 37.85 -7.66 24.46
N ASN A 492 37.90 -8.68 25.32
CA ASN A 492 38.87 -9.77 25.28
C ASN A 492 38.21 -11.12 25.00
N ASN A 493 37.81 -11.88 26.02
CA ASN A 493 37.32 -13.24 25.86
C ASN A 493 35.86 -13.38 26.33
N LEU A 494 35.08 -14.15 25.58
CA LEU A 494 33.75 -14.60 25.98
C LEU A 494 33.82 -16.07 26.36
N ASN A 495 33.61 -16.38 27.63
CA ASN A 495 33.65 -17.74 28.18
C ASN A 495 32.26 -18.17 28.65
N ILE A 496 31.70 -19.20 28.02
CA ILE A 496 30.39 -19.77 28.34
C ILE A 496 30.60 -21.24 28.74
N SER A 497 30.29 -21.59 29.99
CA SER A 497 30.49 -22.94 30.51
C SER A 497 29.28 -23.44 31.29
N ALA A 498 28.64 -24.49 30.77
CA ALA A 498 27.56 -25.22 31.44
C ALA A 498 28.00 -26.66 31.73
N SER A 499 27.53 -27.25 32.83
CA SER A 499 27.77 -28.69 33.08
C SER A 499 26.83 -29.60 32.27
N ASN A 500 25.67 -29.07 31.84
CA ASN A 500 24.71 -29.73 30.98
C ASN A 500 24.61 -28.96 29.64
N ASP A 501 23.53 -28.25 29.33
CA ASP A 501 23.31 -27.80 27.94
C ASP A 501 23.60 -26.31 27.74
N VAL A 502 24.21 -25.95 26.61
CA VAL A 502 24.29 -24.56 26.13
C VAL A 502 23.42 -24.42 24.89
N GLN A 503 22.41 -23.56 24.94
CA GLN A 503 21.49 -23.28 23.83
C GLN A 503 21.53 -21.80 23.49
N ILE A 504 21.79 -21.47 22.22
CA ILE A 504 21.81 -20.09 21.74
C ILE A 504 20.95 -20.01 20.48
N SER A 505 19.88 -19.22 20.51
CA SER A 505 18.94 -19.04 19.39
C SER A 505 18.93 -17.58 18.95
N GLY A 506 19.43 -17.30 17.74
CA GLY A 506 19.54 -15.94 17.18
C GLY A 506 20.40 -14.96 17.99
N GLY A 507 21.36 -15.46 18.77
CA GLY A 507 22.27 -14.64 19.58
C GLY A 507 23.39 -14.00 18.75
N GLN A 508 23.87 -12.83 19.17
CA GLN A 508 25.04 -12.16 18.59
C GLN A 508 26.17 -12.16 19.61
N LEU A 509 27.23 -12.93 19.35
CA LEU A 509 28.36 -13.12 20.25
C LEU A 509 29.62 -12.51 19.63
N GLN A 510 30.21 -11.54 20.31
CA GLN A 510 31.42 -10.86 19.87
C GLN A 510 32.50 -10.90 20.96
N ALA A 511 33.73 -11.18 20.54
CA ALA A 511 34.91 -11.10 21.40
C ALA A 511 36.09 -10.49 20.64
N GLY A 512 36.80 -9.54 21.25
CA GLY A 512 38.02 -8.97 20.67
C GLY A 512 39.18 -9.98 20.54
N ARG A 513 39.12 -11.10 21.27
CA ARG A 513 40.08 -12.21 21.20
C ARG A 513 39.39 -13.55 20.99
N ASP A 514 38.95 -14.23 22.05
CA ASP A 514 38.50 -15.62 21.95
C ASP A 514 37.04 -15.80 22.40
N ILE A 515 36.29 -16.63 21.68
CA ILE A 515 34.99 -17.15 22.13
C ILE A 515 35.17 -18.62 22.52
N ASN A 516 34.88 -18.96 23.77
CA ASN A 516 34.98 -20.32 24.32
C ASN A 516 33.62 -20.79 24.83
N ILE A 517 33.06 -21.82 24.23
CA ILE A 517 31.78 -22.41 24.64
C ILE A 517 31.99 -23.87 25.07
N LYS A 518 31.47 -24.25 26.25
CA LYS A 518 31.58 -25.60 26.80
C LYS A 518 30.26 -26.08 27.39
N GLY A 519 29.85 -27.29 27.02
CA GLY A 519 28.67 -27.98 27.55
C GLY A 519 28.74 -29.49 27.37
N ARG A 520 27.76 -30.21 27.92
CA ARG A 520 27.43 -31.59 27.53
C ARG A 520 26.90 -31.59 26.11
N ASP A 521 25.79 -30.90 25.88
CA ASP A 521 25.25 -30.61 24.54
C ASP A 521 25.38 -29.11 24.27
N VAL A 522 25.79 -28.74 23.05
CA VAL A 522 25.86 -27.35 22.63
C VAL A 522 25.05 -27.19 21.34
N THR A 523 24.05 -26.32 21.35
CA THR A 523 23.19 -26.04 20.22
C THR A 523 23.19 -24.54 19.92
N LEU A 524 23.62 -24.17 18.72
CA LEU A 524 23.51 -22.83 18.16
C LEU A 524 22.49 -22.88 17.03
N ASP A 525 21.35 -22.20 17.17
CA ASP A 525 20.20 -22.27 16.27
C ASP A 525 19.79 -20.88 15.76
N ALA A 526 18.98 -20.83 14.72
CA ALA A 526 18.38 -19.61 14.22
C ALA A 526 17.00 -19.38 14.86
N ALA A 527 16.71 -18.16 15.29
CA ALA A 527 15.41 -17.79 15.83
C ALA A 527 14.41 -17.47 14.71
N LYS A 528 13.26 -18.15 14.69
CA LYS A 528 12.23 -17.96 13.66
C LYS A 528 11.39 -16.71 13.91
N GLY A 529 11.27 -15.87 12.89
CA GLY A 529 10.30 -14.78 12.75
C GLY A 529 9.28 -15.13 11.66
N SER A 530 8.22 -14.34 11.54
CA SER A 530 7.13 -14.59 10.60
C SER A 530 6.53 -13.30 10.05
N TYR A 531 6.17 -13.32 8.78
CA TYR A 531 5.39 -12.30 8.10
C TYR A 531 4.10 -12.95 7.59
N SER A 532 2.95 -12.37 7.91
CA SER A 532 1.67 -12.81 7.36
C SER A 532 0.88 -11.61 6.85
N GLN A 533 0.27 -11.78 5.68
CA GLN A 533 -0.54 -10.77 5.04
C GLN A 533 -1.85 -11.40 4.57
N GLU A 534 -2.96 -10.87 5.07
CA GLU A 534 -4.31 -11.21 4.62
C GLU A 534 -4.88 -10.02 3.87
N THR A 535 -5.39 -10.28 2.67
CA THR A 535 -6.08 -9.30 1.84
C THR A 535 -7.46 -9.81 1.50
N SER A 536 -8.46 -8.95 1.60
CA SER A 536 -9.81 -9.26 1.17
C SER A 536 -10.43 -8.09 0.44
N GLU A 537 -10.87 -8.34 -0.78
CA GLU A 537 -11.67 -7.41 -1.56
C GLU A 537 -13.07 -7.94 -1.74
N GLN A 538 -14.06 -7.08 -1.47
CA GLN A 538 -15.47 -7.37 -1.72
C GLN A 538 -16.06 -6.28 -2.59
N LYS A 539 -16.66 -6.68 -3.72
CA LYS A 539 -17.41 -5.78 -4.60
C LYS A 539 -18.80 -6.34 -4.80
N SER A 540 -19.81 -5.50 -4.62
CA SER A 540 -21.19 -5.88 -4.91
C SER A 540 -21.99 -4.71 -5.45
N TRP A 541 -22.91 -5.01 -6.35
CA TRP A 541 -23.85 -4.03 -6.86
C TRP A 541 -25.23 -4.67 -7.03
N SER A 542 -26.29 -3.90 -6.83
CA SER A 542 -27.65 -4.29 -7.13
C SER A 542 -28.48 -3.08 -7.59
N GLY A 543 -29.28 -3.27 -8.63
CA GLY A 543 -30.15 -2.21 -9.14
C GLY A 543 -30.39 -2.30 -10.65
N ILE A 544 -30.56 -1.14 -11.26
CA ILE A 544 -30.74 -0.95 -12.71
C ILE A 544 -29.39 -0.55 -13.32
N HIS A 545 -28.89 -1.31 -14.28
CA HIS A 545 -27.65 -1.02 -15.01
C HIS A 545 -28.00 -0.81 -16.47
N GLY A 546 -27.46 0.22 -17.08
CA GLY A 546 -27.48 0.38 -18.51
C GLY A 546 -26.11 0.76 -19.03
N SER A 547 -25.77 0.23 -20.20
CA SER A 547 -24.46 0.40 -20.81
C SER A 547 -24.64 0.64 -22.30
N SER A 548 -23.76 1.46 -22.90
CA SER A 548 -23.72 1.67 -24.35
C SER A 548 -22.64 0.84 -25.06
N SER A 549 -21.87 0.03 -24.32
CA SER A 549 -20.82 -0.83 -24.84
C SER A 549 -21.40 -2.05 -25.58
N GLY A 550 -21.17 -2.13 -26.90
CA GLY A 550 -21.62 -3.26 -27.73
C GLY A 550 -23.12 -3.31 -28.04
N GLY A 551 -23.85 -2.18 -27.90
CA GLY A 551 -25.30 -2.06 -28.04
C GLY A 551 -25.93 -1.35 -26.83
N PHE A 552 -27.15 -0.81 -26.95
CA PHE A 552 -27.82 -0.21 -25.79
C PHE A 552 -28.42 -1.35 -24.94
N LYS A 553 -28.00 -1.47 -23.68
CA LYS A 553 -28.59 -2.42 -22.73
C LYS A 553 -29.14 -1.65 -21.54
N LEU A 554 -30.30 -2.08 -21.04
CA LEU A 554 -30.87 -1.61 -19.79
C LEU A 554 -31.46 -2.79 -19.03
N GLY A 555 -30.84 -3.22 -17.93
CA GLY A 555 -31.25 -4.37 -17.14
C GLY A 555 -31.38 -4.09 -15.65
N VAL A 556 -32.05 -5.01 -14.97
CA VAL A 556 -32.10 -5.09 -13.51
C VAL A 556 -31.31 -6.32 -13.11
N GLY A 557 -30.37 -6.15 -12.18
CA GLY A 557 -29.46 -7.22 -11.82
C GLY A 557 -28.75 -7.00 -10.50
N GLY A 558 -27.90 -7.96 -10.16
CA GLY A 558 -27.00 -7.87 -9.04
C GLY A 558 -25.78 -8.76 -9.24
N SER A 559 -24.66 -8.32 -8.67
CA SER A 559 -23.40 -9.06 -8.69
C SER A 559 -22.71 -8.96 -7.34
N SER A 560 -21.98 -10.01 -6.99
CA SER A 560 -21.13 -10.09 -5.81
C SER A 560 -19.84 -10.83 -6.16
N GLY A 561 -18.71 -10.21 -5.85
CA GLY A 561 -17.38 -10.79 -6.01
C GLY A 561 -16.57 -10.63 -4.73
N ILE A 562 -15.90 -11.70 -4.33
CA ILE A 562 -14.96 -11.73 -3.22
C ILE A 562 -13.64 -12.31 -3.74
N ALA A 563 -12.56 -11.58 -3.53
CA ALA A 563 -11.19 -12.06 -3.70
C ALA A 563 -10.50 -12.04 -2.34
N LYS A 564 -9.79 -13.12 -2.01
CA LYS A 564 -8.94 -13.23 -0.83
C LYS A 564 -7.54 -13.65 -1.25
N GLY A 565 -6.54 -13.09 -0.61
CA GLY A 565 -5.14 -13.47 -0.76
C GLY A 565 -4.51 -13.56 0.62
N ASP A 566 -4.07 -14.76 0.98
CA ASP A 566 -3.42 -15.04 2.25
C ASP A 566 -1.97 -15.44 1.95
N GLN A 567 -1.01 -14.73 2.55
CA GLN A 567 0.41 -14.97 2.37
C GLN A 567 1.06 -15.14 3.73
N SER A 568 1.91 -16.15 3.89
CA SER A 568 2.75 -16.32 5.07
C SER A 568 4.18 -16.66 4.67
N GLN A 569 5.15 -16.13 5.41
CA GLN A 569 6.56 -16.36 5.20
C GLN A 569 7.28 -16.39 6.53
N GLU A 570 8.12 -17.39 6.75
CA GLU A 570 9.03 -17.45 7.89
C GLU A 570 10.41 -16.89 7.50
N ALA A 571 11.06 -16.23 8.44
CA ALA A 571 12.43 -15.76 8.27
C ALA A 571 13.25 -16.11 9.51
N SER A 572 14.44 -16.68 9.32
CA SER A 572 15.29 -17.12 10.42
C SER A 572 16.36 -16.07 10.74
N THR A 573 16.43 -15.63 12.00
CA THR A 573 17.49 -14.80 12.57
C THR A 573 18.62 -15.70 13.07
N VAL A 574 19.74 -15.74 12.35
CA VAL A 574 20.85 -16.65 12.61
C VAL A 574 21.67 -16.28 13.85
N THR A 575 22.26 -17.29 14.51
CA THR A 575 23.26 -17.07 15.57
C THR A 575 24.61 -16.72 14.96
N THR A 576 25.22 -15.61 15.40
CA THR A 576 26.51 -15.13 14.91
C THR A 576 27.59 -15.20 15.99
N LEU A 577 28.79 -15.63 15.62
CA LEU A 577 29.99 -15.68 16.46
C LEU A 577 31.12 -14.94 15.75
N GLN A 578 31.63 -13.88 16.36
CA GLN A 578 32.73 -13.08 15.81
C GLN A 578 33.87 -12.96 16.82
N ALA A 579 35.01 -13.58 16.51
CA ALA A 579 36.19 -13.54 17.35
C ALA A 579 37.37 -12.89 16.62
N GLY A 580 38.03 -11.92 17.27
CA GLY A 580 39.27 -11.32 16.78
C GLY A 580 40.46 -12.28 16.74
N ARG A 581 40.33 -13.49 17.31
CA ARG A 581 41.35 -14.54 17.28
C ARG A 581 40.75 -15.92 17.08
N ASP A 582 40.24 -16.58 18.12
CA ASP A 582 39.79 -17.97 18.02
C ASP A 582 38.33 -18.17 18.47
N VAL A 583 37.62 -19.08 17.81
CA VAL A 583 36.35 -19.66 18.30
C VAL A 583 36.60 -21.12 18.68
N THR A 584 36.29 -21.49 19.92
CA THR A 584 36.39 -22.87 20.40
C THR A 584 35.06 -23.33 21.00
N ILE A 585 34.48 -24.40 20.45
CA ILE A 585 33.21 -24.96 20.93
C ILE A 585 33.41 -26.42 21.32
N LYS A 586 33.17 -26.73 22.59
CA LYS A 586 33.37 -28.05 23.20
C LYS A 586 32.07 -28.64 23.73
N ALA A 587 31.54 -29.65 23.03
CA ALA A 587 30.45 -30.49 23.52
C ALA A 587 31.00 -31.85 23.98
N SER A 588 30.70 -32.29 25.21
CA SER A 588 31.10 -33.63 25.66
C SER A 588 30.21 -34.74 25.06
N ASN A 589 29.05 -34.39 24.51
CA ASN A 589 28.15 -35.25 23.77
C ASN A 589 27.89 -34.66 22.38
N ASP A 590 26.80 -33.93 22.12
CA ASP A 590 26.45 -33.48 20.77
C ASP A 590 26.67 -31.97 20.55
N LEU A 591 27.18 -31.60 19.37
CA LEU A 591 27.33 -30.22 18.92
C LEU A 591 26.45 -29.98 17.70
N ASN A 592 25.49 -29.07 17.80
CA ASN A 592 24.54 -28.72 16.74
C ASN A 592 24.70 -27.24 16.35
N LEU A 593 25.00 -26.97 15.09
CA LEU A 593 25.12 -25.64 14.49
C LEU A 593 24.08 -25.53 13.37
N ILE A 594 22.97 -24.83 13.60
CA ILE A 594 21.83 -24.72 12.68
C ILE A 594 21.72 -23.26 12.23
N GLY A 595 21.93 -23.02 10.93
CA GLY A 595 22.01 -21.68 10.35
C GLY A 595 23.11 -20.79 10.94
N THR A 596 24.06 -21.36 11.69
CA THR A 596 25.07 -20.60 12.44
C THR A 596 26.08 -19.93 11.52
N GLN A 597 26.44 -18.68 11.85
CA GLN A 597 27.52 -17.95 11.19
C GLN A 597 28.66 -17.72 12.18
N ALA A 598 29.82 -18.32 11.94
CA ALA A 598 31.00 -18.17 12.79
C ALA A 598 32.19 -17.66 11.99
N GLN A 599 32.82 -16.58 12.49
CA GLN A 599 33.99 -15.95 11.90
C GLN A 599 35.08 -15.77 12.96
N ALA A 600 36.27 -16.27 12.66
CA ALA A 600 37.46 -16.07 13.48
C ALA A 600 38.63 -15.59 12.61
N GLU A 601 39.37 -14.57 13.04
CA GLU A 601 40.55 -14.11 12.30
C GLU A 601 41.69 -15.15 12.28
N ARG A 602 41.73 -16.06 13.25
CA ARG A 602 42.75 -17.10 13.36
C ARG A 602 42.15 -18.50 13.26
N ASN A 603 41.60 -19.06 14.33
CA ASN A 603 41.18 -20.46 14.31
C ASN A 603 39.71 -20.67 14.72
N ILE A 604 39.06 -21.65 14.09
CA ILE A 604 37.79 -22.22 14.59
C ILE A 604 38.07 -23.68 14.97
N ASN A 605 37.76 -24.07 16.20
CA ASN A 605 37.91 -25.43 16.70
C ASN A 605 36.57 -25.96 17.24
N LEU A 606 36.03 -26.98 16.59
CA LEU A 606 34.79 -27.66 16.99
C LEU A 606 35.13 -29.05 17.52
N ASN A 607 34.74 -29.38 18.75
CA ASN A 607 34.85 -30.74 19.27
C ASN A 607 33.51 -31.24 19.84
N ALA A 608 33.03 -32.35 19.27
CA ALA A 608 31.89 -33.10 19.76
C ALA A 608 32.37 -34.45 20.30
N GLY A 609 31.96 -34.81 21.51
CA GLY A 609 32.24 -36.13 22.09
C GLY A 609 31.49 -37.26 21.39
N ASN A 610 30.36 -36.95 20.76
CA ASN A 610 29.51 -37.86 20.02
C ASN A 610 29.29 -37.34 18.59
N THR A 611 28.21 -36.58 18.33
CA THR A 611 27.85 -36.15 16.98
C THR A 611 28.10 -34.66 16.76
N LEU A 612 28.67 -34.31 15.61
CA LEU A 612 28.74 -32.92 15.12
C LEU A 612 27.73 -32.72 13.99
N ASN A 613 26.78 -31.81 14.15
CA ASN A 613 25.82 -31.44 13.13
C ASN A 613 26.03 -29.96 12.74
N ILE A 614 26.22 -29.69 11.45
CA ILE A 614 26.25 -28.35 10.88
C ILE A 614 25.20 -28.31 9.76
N LYS A 615 24.10 -27.60 9.96
CA LYS A 615 22.91 -27.67 9.10
C LYS A 615 22.39 -26.28 8.73
N ALA A 616 21.79 -26.13 7.56
CA ALA A 616 21.00 -24.95 7.22
C ALA A 616 19.74 -24.84 8.10
N ALA A 617 19.29 -23.61 8.36
CA ALA A 617 17.95 -23.36 8.91
C ALA A 617 16.89 -23.36 7.78
N GLN A 618 15.63 -23.65 8.09
CA GLN A 618 14.56 -23.74 7.10
C GLN A 618 13.51 -22.65 7.29
N ASN A 619 13.20 -21.95 6.20
CA ASN A 619 12.20 -20.90 6.10
C ASN A 619 11.03 -21.37 5.23
N ASP A 620 9.86 -21.56 5.83
CA ASP A 620 8.64 -21.95 5.12
C ASP A 620 7.93 -20.72 4.53
N SER A 621 7.24 -20.89 3.40
CA SER A 621 6.43 -19.87 2.75
C SER A 621 5.16 -20.48 2.17
N SER A 622 4.03 -19.77 2.28
CA SER A 622 2.77 -20.15 1.66
C SER A 622 2.04 -18.95 1.07
N THR A 623 1.30 -19.18 0.00
CA THR A 623 0.42 -18.19 -0.62
C THR A 623 -0.83 -18.88 -1.13
N GLU A 624 -1.99 -18.42 -0.70
CA GLU A 624 -3.30 -18.91 -1.12
C GLU A 624 -4.10 -17.74 -1.69
N ASN A 625 -4.45 -17.82 -2.98
CA ASN A 625 -5.29 -16.84 -3.64
C ASN A 625 -6.62 -17.51 -4.03
N THR A 626 -7.72 -17.00 -3.48
CA THR A 626 -9.07 -17.48 -3.82
C THR A 626 -9.92 -16.36 -4.39
N ARG A 627 -10.61 -16.65 -5.50
CA ARG A 627 -11.57 -15.74 -6.10
C ARG A 627 -12.91 -16.44 -6.31
N LYS A 628 -13.99 -15.75 -5.94
CA LYS A 628 -15.36 -16.21 -6.15
C LYS A 628 -16.20 -15.01 -6.58
N ASN A 629 -16.76 -15.06 -7.77
CA ASN A 629 -17.70 -14.07 -8.24
C ASN A 629 -18.97 -14.73 -8.80
N GLY A 630 -20.08 -14.01 -8.71
CA GLY A 630 -21.36 -14.42 -9.23
C GLY A 630 -22.24 -13.20 -9.48
N GLY A 631 -22.88 -13.17 -10.65
CA GLY A 631 -23.80 -12.09 -11.00
C GLY A 631 -24.79 -12.50 -12.07
N GLY A 632 -25.95 -11.85 -12.04
CA GLY A 632 -27.02 -12.06 -13.01
C GLY A 632 -27.76 -10.76 -13.29
N GLU A 633 -28.14 -10.57 -14.54
CA GLU A 633 -28.88 -9.40 -15.00
C GLU A 633 -29.89 -9.82 -16.07
N ALA A 634 -31.06 -9.18 -16.09
CA ALA A 634 -32.05 -9.34 -17.14
C ALA A 634 -32.64 -7.98 -17.51
N GLY A 635 -32.89 -7.76 -18.79
CA GLY A 635 -33.24 -6.43 -19.26
C GLY A 635 -33.72 -6.35 -20.70
N ILE A 636 -33.75 -5.13 -21.21
CA ILE A 636 -34.07 -4.79 -22.59
C ILE A 636 -32.80 -4.33 -23.29
N ALA A 637 -32.52 -4.88 -24.46
CA ALA A 637 -31.46 -4.44 -25.36
C ALA A 637 -32.09 -3.74 -26.57
N ILE A 638 -31.53 -2.59 -26.96
CA ILE A 638 -31.94 -1.81 -28.13
C ILE A 638 -30.76 -1.78 -29.10
N GLY A 639 -30.98 -2.30 -30.31
CA GLY A 639 -30.02 -2.26 -31.40
C GLY A 639 -30.63 -1.64 -32.65
N PRO A 640 -29.82 -1.39 -33.70
CA PRO A 640 -30.30 -0.91 -35.01
C PRO A 640 -31.42 -1.76 -35.63
N GLY A 641 -31.54 -3.03 -35.21
CA GLY A 641 -32.58 -3.97 -35.64
C GLY A 641 -33.89 -3.96 -34.82
N GLY A 642 -33.98 -3.21 -33.72
CA GLY A 642 -35.17 -3.12 -32.86
C GLY A 642 -34.91 -3.42 -31.38
N ILE A 643 -36.00 -3.64 -30.63
CA ILE A 643 -35.98 -3.93 -29.18
C ILE A 643 -36.00 -5.45 -28.96
N GLY A 644 -35.12 -5.96 -28.09
CA GLY A 644 -35.09 -7.35 -27.62
C GLY A 644 -34.96 -7.46 -26.10
N VAL A 645 -35.34 -8.61 -25.53
CA VAL A 645 -35.14 -8.91 -24.09
C VAL A 645 -33.84 -9.69 -23.94
N TYR A 646 -33.00 -9.34 -22.97
CA TYR A 646 -31.75 -10.05 -22.71
C TYR A 646 -31.65 -10.59 -21.29
N ALA A 647 -30.86 -11.66 -21.14
CA ALA A 647 -30.46 -12.21 -19.86
C ALA A 647 -28.95 -12.52 -19.91
N SER A 648 -28.24 -12.17 -18.84
CA SER A 648 -26.80 -12.43 -18.71
C SER A 648 -26.45 -13.03 -17.37
N VAL A 649 -25.49 -13.97 -17.38
CA VAL A 649 -24.98 -14.69 -16.23
C VAL A 649 -23.46 -14.65 -16.26
N ASN A 650 -22.85 -14.31 -15.12
CA ASN A 650 -21.40 -14.28 -14.94
C ASN A 650 -21.02 -15.07 -13.67
N ILE A 651 -20.18 -16.09 -13.83
CA ILE A 651 -19.69 -16.95 -12.74
C ILE A 651 -18.20 -17.16 -12.92
N GLY A 652 -17.42 -16.96 -11.86
CA GLY A 652 -15.97 -17.12 -11.87
C GLY A 652 -15.50 -17.68 -10.54
N LYS A 653 -14.68 -18.73 -10.62
CA LYS A 653 -14.02 -19.36 -9.47
C LYS A 653 -12.57 -19.66 -9.81
N GLY A 654 -11.67 -19.21 -8.96
CA GLY A 654 -10.24 -19.48 -9.08
C GLY A 654 -9.64 -19.73 -7.72
N ASP A 655 -8.66 -20.61 -7.70
CA ASP A 655 -7.96 -21.07 -6.51
C ASP A 655 -6.52 -21.38 -6.91
N LEU A 656 -5.55 -20.81 -6.21
CA LEU A 656 -4.13 -20.98 -6.47
C LEU A 656 -3.37 -21.01 -5.15
N GLU A 657 -2.80 -22.16 -4.85
CA GLU A 657 -1.95 -22.40 -3.69
C GLU A 657 -0.49 -22.54 -4.14
N ARG A 658 0.41 -21.89 -3.41
CA ARG A 658 1.86 -22.05 -3.53
C ARG A 658 2.45 -22.30 -2.15
N GLU A 659 3.28 -23.32 -2.06
CA GLU A 659 4.06 -23.65 -0.87
C GLU A 659 5.54 -23.69 -1.26
N GLY A 660 6.41 -23.19 -0.40
CA GLY A 660 7.85 -23.17 -0.61
C GLY A 660 8.60 -23.35 0.70
N LYS A 661 9.77 -23.99 0.62
CA LYS A 661 10.74 -24.09 1.72
C LYS A 661 12.09 -23.66 1.21
N GLN A 662 12.67 -22.66 1.84
CA GLN A 662 13.98 -22.12 1.52
C GLN A 662 15.00 -22.49 2.60
N GLN A 663 16.21 -22.84 2.18
CA GLN A 663 17.32 -23.12 3.08
C GLN A 663 18.11 -21.85 3.39
N GLN A 664 18.44 -21.62 4.66
CA GLN A 664 19.32 -20.58 5.15
C GLN A 664 20.64 -21.21 5.59
N GLU A 665 21.69 -21.06 4.78
CA GLU A 665 22.95 -21.77 4.97
C GLU A 665 23.69 -21.37 6.26
N ALA A 666 24.48 -22.32 6.78
CA ALA A 666 25.46 -22.07 7.84
C ALA A 666 26.85 -21.74 7.24
N TYR A 667 27.54 -20.75 7.79
CA TYR A 667 28.85 -20.29 7.30
C TYR A 667 29.90 -20.28 8.42
N LEU A 668 31.00 -21.01 8.21
CA LEU A 668 32.11 -21.05 9.17
C LEU A 668 33.41 -20.64 8.46
N TYR A 669 33.98 -19.51 8.86
CA TYR A 669 35.20 -18.95 8.27
C TYR A 669 36.31 -18.75 9.29
N ALA A 670 37.43 -19.44 9.09
CA ALA A 670 38.66 -19.23 9.86
C ALA A 670 39.74 -18.58 8.99
N GLY A 671 40.41 -17.54 9.49
CA GLY A 671 41.51 -16.91 8.76
C GLY A 671 42.76 -17.78 8.60
N ASN A 672 43.00 -18.70 9.54
CA ASN A 672 44.10 -19.66 9.54
C ASN A 672 43.59 -21.11 9.55
N HIS A 673 43.18 -21.67 10.70
CA HIS A 673 42.85 -23.10 10.79
C HIS A 673 41.40 -23.34 11.23
N LEU A 674 40.64 -24.11 10.44
CA LEU A 674 39.32 -24.64 10.81
C LEU A 674 39.44 -26.13 11.13
N GLY A 675 39.36 -26.47 12.41
CA GLY A 675 39.40 -27.83 12.92
C GLY A 675 38.03 -28.32 13.38
N PHE A 676 37.62 -29.52 12.97
CA PHE A 676 36.45 -30.20 13.52
C PHE A 676 36.75 -31.64 13.93
N THR A 677 36.24 -32.06 15.08
CA THR A 677 36.42 -33.41 15.64
C THR A 677 35.10 -33.95 16.19
N SER A 678 34.74 -35.18 15.82
CA SER A 678 33.58 -35.91 16.37
C SER A 678 33.99 -37.30 16.87
N GLY A 679 33.45 -37.72 18.02
CA GLY A 679 33.65 -39.08 18.53
C GLY A 679 32.88 -40.16 17.76
N GLN A 680 31.75 -39.79 17.15
CA GLN A 680 30.98 -40.61 16.20
C GLN A 680 30.87 -39.84 14.88
N ASP A 681 29.67 -39.40 14.50
CA ASP A 681 29.39 -38.89 13.16
C ASP A 681 29.59 -37.37 13.06
N THR A 682 29.94 -36.92 11.85
CA THR A 682 29.88 -35.51 11.45
C THR A 682 28.91 -35.37 10.28
N ASN A 683 27.86 -34.58 10.43
CA ASN A 683 26.85 -34.31 9.40
C ASN A 683 26.90 -32.83 9.01
N ILE A 684 27.17 -32.53 7.75
CA ILE A 684 27.25 -31.18 7.20
C ILE A 684 26.22 -31.07 6.07
N ALA A 685 25.18 -30.26 6.25
CA ALA A 685 24.05 -30.18 5.32
C ALA A 685 23.58 -28.72 5.06
N GLY A 686 23.81 -28.18 3.87
CA GLY A 686 23.52 -26.77 3.54
C GLY A 686 24.45 -25.81 4.29
N ALA A 687 25.76 -26.05 4.19
CA ALA A 687 26.75 -25.27 4.92
C ALA A 687 28.05 -25.08 4.14
N THR A 688 28.72 -23.96 4.39
CA THR A 688 30.04 -23.66 3.83
C THR A 688 31.08 -23.51 4.95
N LEU A 689 32.10 -24.36 4.93
CA LEU A 689 33.25 -24.34 5.83
C LEU A 689 34.48 -23.90 5.05
N ARG A 690 35.15 -22.83 5.50
CA ARG A 690 36.36 -22.32 4.85
C ARG A 690 37.48 -21.91 5.82
N GLY A 691 38.70 -22.30 5.52
CA GLY A 691 39.92 -21.95 6.27
C GLY A 691 41.12 -21.65 5.37
N ASN A 692 42.26 -21.20 5.92
CA ASN A 692 43.54 -21.39 5.23
C ASN A 692 43.89 -22.88 5.20
N ASP A 693 43.75 -23.53 6.37
CA ASP A 693 43.77 -24.97 6.54
C ASP A 693 42.45 -25.47 7.10
N VAL A 694 41.95 -26.60 6.61
CA VAL A 694 40.77 -27.29 7.15
C VAL A 694 41.15 -28.72 7.54
N VAL A 695 40.98 -29.06 8.82
CA VAL A 695 41.36 -30.36 9.37
C VAL A 695 40.17 -31.04 10.04
N GLY A 696 39.80 -32.23 9.55
CA GLY A 696 38.69 -33.03 10.06
C GLY A 696 39.14 -34.35 10.68
N ARG A 697 38.61 -34.69 11.86
CA ARG A 697 38.82 -35.99 12.53
C ARG A 697 37.48 -36.58 12.95
N VAL A 698 37.04 -37.63 12.25
CA VAL A 698 35.68 -38.18 12.40
C VAL A 698 35.75 -39.64 12.86
N GLY A 699 35.20 -39.92 14.04
CA GLY A 699 35.29 -41.23 14.70
C GLY A 699 34.44 -42.35 14.10
N ARG A 700 33.37 -42.02 13.36
CA ARG A 700 32.57 -42.98 12.58
C ARG A 700 32.32 -42.49 11.16
N ASP A 701 31.22 -41.80 10.90
CA ASP A 701 30.81 -41.44 9.53
C ASP A 701 30.85 -39.93 9.28
N LEU A 702 31.33 -39.51 8.11
CA LEU A 702 31.27 -38.14 7.62
C LEU A 702 30.25 -38.04 6.48
N ASN A 703 29.15 -37.33 6.71
CA ASN A 703 28.11 -37.10 5.72
C ASN A 703 28.11 -35.63 5.30
N VAL A 704 28.31 -35.35 4.02
CA VAL A 704 28.30 -34.00 3.46
C VAL A 704 27.29 -33.95 2.32
N THR A 705 26.21 -33.19 2.51
CA THR A 705 25.04 -33.22 1.63
C THR A 705 24.54 -31.81 1.31
N SER A 706 24.22 -31.51 0.06
CA SER A 706 23.54 -30.25 -0.29
C SER A 706 22.03 -30.36 -0.05
N LEU A 707 21.40 -29.31 0.48
CA LEU A 707 19.97 -29.30 0.81
C LEU A 707 19.16 -28.51 -0.23
N PRO A 708 18.08 -29.08 -0.80
CA PRO A 708 17.27 -28.37 -1.78
C PRO A 708 16.21 -27.48 -1.14
N ASP A 709 15.96 -26.36 -1.80
CA ASP A 709 14.72 -25.62 -1.71
C ASP A 709 13.61 -26.43 -2.37
N THR A 710 12.51 -26.63 -1.65
CA THR A 710 11.35 -27.37 -2.16
C THR A 710 10.18 -26.44 -2.41
N GLY A 711 9.32 -26.75 -3.37
CA GLY A 711 8.10 -25.99 -3.58
C GLY A 711 7.05 -26.74 -4.36
N LYS A 712 5.79 -26.34 -4.18
CA LYS A 712 4.62 -26.89 -4.86
C LYS A 712 3.70 -25.75 -5.26
N ALA A 713 3.21 -25.79 -6.49
CA ALA A 713 2.18 -24.88 -6.97
C ALA A 713 1.02 -25.70 -7.53
N GLN A 714 -0.21 -25.38 -7.12
CA GLN A 714 -1.41 -26.04 -7.63
C GLN A 714 -2.54 -25.02 -7.72
N GLY A 715 -3.17 -24.93 -8.88
CA GLY A 715 -4.30 -24.02 -9.05
C GLY A 715 -5.26 -24.46 -10.14
N LYS A 716 -6.52 -24.07 -9.98
CA LYS A 716 -7.60 -24.29 -10.94
C LYS A 716 -8.42 -23.04 -11.09
N GLU A 717 -8.74 -22.73 -12.33
CA GLU A 717 -9.46 -21.52 -12.69
C GLU A 717 -10.58 -21.82 -13.68
N PHE A 718 -11.75 -21.25 -13.42
CA PHE A 718 -12.92 -21.38 -14.29
C PHE A 718 -13.71 -20.07 -14.34
N ASP A 719 -13.98 -19.60 -15.55
CA ASP A 719 -14.82 -18.44 -15.83
C ASP A 719 -15.89 -18.77 -16.86
N LEU A 720 -17.10 -18.26 -16.62
CA LEU A 720 -18.22 -18.34 -17.52
C LEU A 720 -18.90 -16.98 -17.59
N SER A 721 -18.96 -16.39 -18.79
CA SER A 721 -19.88 -15.30 -19.10
C SER A 721 -20.79 -15.70 -20.24
N ALA A 722 -22.10 -15.44 -20.11
CA ALA A 722 -23.06 -15.68 -21.17
C ALA A 722 -24.14 -14.61 -21.16
N THR A 723 -24.41 -14.03 -22.33
CA THR A 723 -25.48 -13.06 -22.57
C THR A 723 -26.32 -13.52 -23.77
N VAL A 724 -27.62 -13.68 -23.57
CA VAL A 724 -28.60 -14.08 -24.60
C VAL A 724 -29.62 -12.96 -24.81
N VAL A 725 -29.90 -12.62 -26.06
CA VAL A 725 -30.89 -11.59 -26.46
C VAL A 725 -31.95 -12.21 -27.38
N VAL A 726 -33.23 -12.07 -27.03
CA VAL A 726 -34.40 -12.60 -27.76
C VAL A 726 -35.26 -11.43 -28.28
N GLY A 727 -35.39 -11.29 -29.62
CA GLY A 727 -36.12 -10.19 -30.28
C GLY A 727 -35.79 -10.04 -31.79
N PHE A 728 -36.14 -8.91 -32.41
CA PHE A 728 -35.76 -8.60 -33.81
C PHE A 728 -34.22 -8.52 -33.93
N GLY A 729 -33.61 -9.56 -34.52
CA GLY A 729 -32.14 -9.70 -34.59
C GLY A 729 -31.51 -10.42 -33.38
N GLY A 730 -32.07 -11.57 -32.98
CA GLY A 730 -31.58 -12.37 -31.85
C GLY A 730 -30.07 -12.62 -31.89
N SER A 731 -29.43 -12.51 -30.71
CA SER A 731 -27.99 -12.68 -30.56
C SER A 731 -27.63 -13.49 -29.32
N VAL A 732 -26.55 -14.26 -29.43
CA VAL A 732 -25.96 -15.05 -28.36
C VAL A 732 -24.49 -14.67 -28.29
N SER A 733 -24.02 -14.32 -27.10
CA SER A 733 -22.61 -14.02 -26.85
C SER A 733 -22.19 -14.62 -25.52
N GLY A 734 -20.94 -15.02 -25.42
CA GLY A 734 -20.41 -15.58 -24.19
C GLY A 734 -18.93 -15.93 -24.33
N SER A 735 -18.33 -16.23 -23.19
CA SER A 735 -16.97 -16.75 -23.11
C SER A 735 -16.87 -17.83 -22.05
N VAL A 736 -15.99 -18.78 -22.31
CA VAL A 736 -15.61 -19.82 -21.35
C VAL A 736 -14.10 -19.79 -21.19
N GLY A 737 -13.67 -19.67 -19.93
CA GLY A 737 -12.28 -19.66 -19.51
C GLY A 737 -11.97 -20.87 -18.65
N TYR A 738 -10.85 -21.53 -18.94
CA TYR A 738 -10.31 -22.59 -18.09
C TYR A 738 -8.80 -22.45 -17.96
N GLY A 739 -8.30 -22.59 -16.74
CA GLY A 739 -6.86 -22.62 -16.46
C GLY A 739 -6.49 -23.65 -15.41
N GLN A 740 -5.26 -24.16 -15.54
CA GLN A 740 -4.65 -25.04 -14.57
C GLN A 740 -3.19 -24.66 -14.39
N THR A 741 -2.74 -24.62 -13.15
CA THR A 741 -1.34 -24.44 -12.78
C THR A 741 -0.88 -25.63 -11.96
N ASN A 742 0.27 -26.19 -12.33
CA ASN A 742 0.93 -27.25 -11.57
C ASN A 742 2.44 -27.02 -11.61
N GLY A 743 3.07 -26.99 -10.44
CA GLY A 743 4.50 -26.80 -10.31
C GLY A 743 5.09 -27.61 -9.17
N SER A 744 6.37 -27.95 -9.33
CA SER A 744 7.18 -28.65 -8.35
C SER A 744 8.60 -28.11 -8.43
N LYS A 745 9.15 -27.70 -7.30
CA LYS A 745 10.54 -27.26 -7.15
C LYS A 745 11.27 -28.19 -6.18
N ASN A 746 12.47 -28.59 -6.56
CA ASN A 746 13.47 -29.27 -5.76
C ASN A 746 14.84 -28.84 -6.27
N TRP A 747 15.32 -27.71 -5.78
CA TRP A 747 16.47 -26.99 -6.35
C TRP A 747 17.50 -26.69 -5.27
N ILE A 748 18.75 -27.08 -5.49
CA ILE A 748 19.87 -26.71 -4.62
C ILE A 748 20.28 -25.29 -5.02
N GLU A 749 20.05 -24.30 -4.18
CA GLU A 749 20.47 -22.91 -4.46
C GLU A 749 21.98 -22.76 -4.28
N GLU A 750 22.52 -23.36 -3.22
CA GLU A 750 23.94 -23.30 -2.89
C GLU A 750 24.46 -24.70 -2.50
N GLN A 751 25.68 -25.01 -2.96
CA GLN A 751 26.32 -26.30 -2.72
C GLN A 751 27.00 -26.32 -1.35
N THR A 752 26.80 -27.39 -0.57
CA THR A 752 27.56 -27.64 0.67
C THR A 752 29.04 -27.82 0.35
N ARG A 753 29.89 -27.04 1.01
CA ARG A 753 31.32 -26.91 0.66
C ARG A 753 32.22 -27.02 1.89
N ILE A 754 33.29 -27.80 1.78
CA ILE A 754 34.43 -27.80 2.70
C ILE A 754 35.67 -27.41 1.90
N THR A 755 36.16 -26.18 2.09
CA THR A 755 37.22 -25.62 1.25
C THR A 755 38.36 -25.01 2.05
N ALA A 756 39.58 -25.07 1.53
CA ALA A 756 40.72 -24.40 2.14
C ALA A 756 41.54 -23.63 1.10
N LYS A 757 42.23 -22.56 1.54
CA LYS A 757 43.17 -21.84 0.65
C LYS A 757 44.45 -22.63 0.41
N ASP A 758 44.99 -23.26 1.46
CA ASP A 758 46.22 -24.03 1.39
C ASP A 758 45.95 -25.52 1.59
N LYS A 759 45.46 -25.99 2.75
CA LYS A 759 45.39 -27.44 3.02
C LYS A 759 44.01 -27.93 3.45
N VAL A 760 43.53 -29.03 2.85
CA VAL A 760 42.44 -29.85 3.41
C VAL A 760 42.98 -31.20 3.86
N ASP A 761 42.73 -31.60 5.10
CA ASP A 761 43.14 -32.91 5.67
C ASP A 761 42.03 -33.51 6.53
N ILE A 762 41.28 -34.44 5.95
CA ILE A 762 40.12 -35.06 6.59
C ILE A 762 40.40 -36.56 6.74
N ARG A 763 40.24 -37.06 7.96
CA ARG A 763 40.32 -38.49 8.28
C ARG A 763 39.01 -38.96 8.91
N THR A 764 38.43 -40.01 8.33
CA THR A 764 37.18 -40.64 8.76
C THR A 764 37.41 -42.13 9.04
N GLU A 765 37.01 -42.60 10.22
CA GLU A 765 37.32 -43.97 10.60
C GLU A 765 36.47 -45.04 9.89
N ASN A 766 35.24 -44.74 9.46
CA ASN A 766 34.34 -45.72 8.82
C ASN A 766 33.89 -45.35 7.39
N HIS A 767 32.97 -44.39 7.23
CA HIS A 767 32.42 -44.07 5.91
C HIS A 767 32.38 -42.57 5.64
N THR A 768 32.78 -42.15 4.44
CA THR A 768 32.56 -40.78 3.95
C THR A 768 31.53 -40.81 2.83
N GLN A 769 30.42 -40.10 3.01
CA GLN A 769 29.36 -39.92 2.03
C GLN A 769 29.34 -38.47 1.52
N LEU A 770 29.44 -38.28 0.20
CA LEU A 770 29.32 -36.99 -0.48
C LEU A 770 28.10 -36.95 -1.41
N ASP A 771 27.05 -36.23 -1.02
CA ASP A 771 25.83 -36.09 -1.82
C ASP A 771 25.72 -34.68 -2.38
N GLY A 772 26.09 -34.52 -3.66
CA GLY A 772 26.11 -33.22 -4.33
C GLY A 772 26.92 -32.16 -3.58
N ALA A 773 28.01 -32.55 -2.91
CA ALA A 773 28.83 -31.67 -2.09
C ALA A 773 30.27 -31.56 -2.61
N LEU A 774 30.99 -30.50 -2.21
CA LEU A 774 32.35 -30.22 -2.65
C LEU A 774 33.36 -30.20 -1.49
N ILE A 775 34.43 -30.98 -1.59
CA ILE A 775 35.60 -30.91 -0.71
C ILE A 775 36.84 -30.58 -1.56
N ALA A 776 37.48 -29.43 -1.34
CA ALA A 776 38.61 -29.00 -2.18
C ALA A 776 39.61 -28.07 -1.47
N SER A 777 40.84 -28.04 -1.97
CA SER A 777 41.83 -27.01 -1.64
C SER A 777 42.16 -26.17 -2.87
N ASP A 778 42.22 -24.85 -2.71
CA ASP A 778 42.59 -23.90 -3.78
C ASP A 778 44.03 -24.14 -4.28
N SER A 779 44.93 -24.66 -3.41
CA SER A 779 46.32 -24.99 -3.78
C SER A 779 46.49 -26.39 -4.39
N GLY A 780 45.45 -27.23 -4.33
CA GLY A 780 45.51 -28.66 -4.68
C GLY A 780 46.13 -29.57 -3.60
N ASN A 781 46.49 -29.01 -2.43
CA ASN A 781 46.94 -29.80 -1.28
C ASN A 781 45.72 -30.30 -0.48
N LEU A 782 45.16 -31.43 -0.93
CA LEU A 782 44.05 -32.11 -0.27
C LEU A 782 44.44 -33.55 0.09
N LYS A 783 44.09 -33.98 1.30
CA LYS A 783 44.18 -35.36 1.77
C LYS A 783 42.84 -35.79 2.37
N LEU A 784 42.21 -36.79 1.76
CA LEU A 784 41.00 -37.45 2.28
C LEU A 784 41.31 -38.91 2.58
N ASP A 785 41.26 -39.31 3.85
CA ASP A 785 41.54 -40.67 4.34
C ASP A 785 40.28 -41.27 4.96
N THR A 786 39.72 -42.31 4.35
CA THR A 786 38.49 -42.96 4.82
C THR A 786 38.58 -44.48 4.70
N ASN A 787 37.76 -45.22 5.46
CA ASN A 787 37.69 -46.67 5.27
C ASN A 787 36.90 -47.02 4.01
N THR A 788 35.70 -46.46 3.84
CA THR A 788 34.87 -46.58 2.63
C THR A 788 34.43 -45.20 2.13
N LEU A 789 34.31 -45.03 0.82
CA LEU A 789 33.89 -43.77 0.19
C LEU A 789 32.62 -44.01 -0.64
N GLY A 790 31.60 -43.19 -0.43
CA GLY A 790 30.38 -43.14 -1.23
C GLY A 790 30.15 -41.72 -1.73
N TYR A 791 29.62 -41.59 -2.94
CA TYR A 791 29.24 -40.31 -3.52
C TYR A 791 28.00 -40.46 -4.39
N SER A 792 27.18 -39.41 -4.44
CA SER A 792 26.05 -39.32 -5.34
C SER A 792 25.89 -37.90 -5.88
N ASP A 793 25.38 -37.80 -7.11
CA ASP A 793 25.03 -36.51 -7.72
C ASP A 793 23.56 -36.20 -7.38
N ILE A 794 23.27 -34.95 -7.01
CA ILE A 794 21.91 -34.47 -6.77
C ILE A 794 21.39 -33.82 -8.03
N ALA A 795 20.38 -34.44 -8.64
CA ALA A 795 19.63 -33.84 -9.74
C ALA A 795 18.55 -32.90 -9.20
N GLY A 796 18.71 -31.60 -9.43
CA GLY A 796 17.70 -30.59 -9.09
C GLY A 796 16.74 -30.34 -10.26
N LYS A 797 15.48 -30.08 -9.94
CA LYS A 797 14.42 -29.77 -10.91
C LYS A 797 13.56 -28.63 -10.38
N ASP A 798 13.33 -27.63 -11.21
CA ASP A 798 12.37 -26.56 -10.96
C ASP A 798 11.44 -26.49 -12.16
N LYS A 799 10.27 -27.13 -12.04
CA LYS A 799 9.29 -27.24 -13.11
C LYS A 799 7.99 -26.57 -12.71
N GLU A 800 7.54 -25.60 -13.49
CA GLU A 800 6.20 -25.01 -13.35
C GLU A 800 5.56 -24.94 -14.73
N HIS A 801 4.33 -25.47 -14.82
CA HIS A 801 3.51 -25.36 -16.01
C HIS A 801 2.17 -24.76 -15.60
N GLY A 802 1.87 -23.58 -16.14
CA GLY A 802 0.59 -22.93 -15.98
C GLY A 802 0.02 -22.57 -17.34
N TYR A 803 -1.27 -22.80 -17.53
CA TYR A 803 -1.95 -22.25 -18.70
C TYR A 803 -3.33 -21.75 -18.31
N TYR A 804 -3.77 -20.73 -19.03
CA TYR A 804 -5.13 -20.22 -19.01
C TYR A 804 -5.55 -19.94 -20.44
N LEU A 805 -6.74 -20.35 -20.81
CA LEU A 805 -7.33 -20.07 -22.10
C LEU A 805 -8.77 -19.64 -21.93
N ASN A 806 -9.09 -18.46 -22.44
CA ASN A 806 -10.42 -17.94 -22.57
C ASN A 806 -10.78 -17.83 -24.06
N VAL A 807 -11.88 -18.48 -24.43
CA VAL A 807 -12.44 -18.41 -25.77
C VAL A 807 -13.81 -17.79 -25.69
N GLY A 808 -14.00 -16.74 -26.48
CA GLY A 808 -15.24 -15.99 -26.53
C GLY A 808 -15.77 -15.84 -27.95
N GLY A 809 -17.09 -15.76 -28.05
CA GLY A 809 -17.77 -15.61 -29.33
C GLY A 809 -19.06 -14.81 -29.19
N SER A 810 -19.43 -14.16 -30.29
CA SER A 810 -20.70 -13.47 -30.45
C SER A 810 -21.30 -13.79 -31.82
N TYR A 811 -22.59 -14.14 -31.83
CA TYR A 811 -23.34 -14.49 -33.04
C TYR A 811 -24.72 -13.83 -33.02
N GLY A 812 -25.07 -13.11 -34.08
CA GLY A 812 -26.38 -12.52 -34.33
C GLY A 812 -26.88 -12.81 -35.75
N THR A 813 -28.21 -12.91 -35.92
CA THR A 813 -28.87 -13.24 -37.20
C THR A 813 -29.27 -12.02 -38.05
N GLY A 814 -28.91 -10.79 -37.63
CA GLY A 814 -29.22 -9.53 -38.32
C GLY A 814 -27.99 -8.63 -38.56
N SER A 815 -28.19 -7.44 -39.14
CA SER A 815 -27.12 -6.46 -39.46
C SER A 815 -26.42 -5.85 -38.23
N SER A 816 -26.85 -6.20 -37.01
CA SER A 816 -26.26 -5.75 -35.74
C SER A 816 -26.31 -6.86 -34.66
N THR A 817 -25.29 -6.96 -33.79
CA THR A 817 -25.14 -7.96 -32.72
C THR A 817 -24.84 -7.28 -31.39
N THR A 818 -25.60 -7.60 -30.34
CA THR A 818 -25.33 -7.12 -28.98
C THR A 818 -24.30 -8.02 -28.31
N GLN A 819 -23.14 -7.48 -27.95
CA GLN A 819 -22.00 -8.27 -27.42
C GLN A 819 -21.97 -8.30 -25.89
N ASP A 820 -21.58 -9.45 -25.30
CA ASP A 820 -21.20 -9.58 -23.90
C ASP A 820 -20.04 -8.63 -23.54
N SER A 821 -19.97 -8.16 -22.30
CA SER A 821 -18.90 -7.23 -21.87
C SER A 821 -17.50 -7.83 -22.04
N SER A 822 -17.34 -9.16 -22.03
CA SER A 822 -16.05 -9.81 -22.32
C SER A 822 -15.68 -9.81 -23.81
N GLN A 823 -16.65 -9.54 -24.70
CA GLN A 823 -16.53 -9.63 -26.16
C GLN A 823 -16.65 -8.28 -26.88
N VAL A 824 -16.87 -7.18 -26.15
CA VAL A 824 -16.98 -5.83 -26.73
C VAL A 824 -15.68 -5.44 -27.43
N GLY A 825 -15.76 -4.99 -28.67
CA GLY A 825 -14.62 -4.48 -29.43
C GLY A 825 -13.73 -5.56 -30.05
N LYS A 826 -13.97 -6.85 -29.75
CA LYS A 826 -13.17 -7.98 -30.25
C LYS A 826 -13.64 -8.49 -31.64
N GLY A 827 -14.21 -7.60 -32.45
CA GLY A 827 -14.73 -7.83 -33.81
C GLY A 827 -15.23 -6.54 -34.48
N ASP A 828 -15.77 -6.63 -35.69
CA ASP A 828 -16.40 -5.49 -36.41
C ASP A 828 -17.45 -4.78 -35.53
N ASN A 829 -17.46 -3.44 -35.55
CA ASN A 829 -18.38 -2.63 -34.74
C ASN A 829 -19.83 -3.09 -34.99
N GLN A 830 -20.49 -3.61 -33.94
CA GLN A 830 -21.85 -4.17 -33.97
C GLN A 830 -22.04 -5.48 -34.78
N LYS A 831 -21.03 -6.30 -35.06
CA LYS A 831 -21.21 -7.61 -35.76
C LYS A 831 -20.62 -8.81 -34.98
N ASN A 832 -20.78 -10.00 -35.56
CA ASN A 832 -20.19 -11.25 -35.06
C ASN A 832 -18.66 -11.14 -34.93
N GLY A 833 -18.18 -11.39 -33.71
CA GLY A 833 -16.77 -11.37 -33.34
C GLY A 833 -16.42 -12.61 -32.53
N TRP A 834 -15.13 -12.96 -32.56
CA TRP A 834 -14.56 -14.03 -31.75
C TRP A 834 -13.26 -13.52 -31.14
N SER A 835 -12.94 -14.02 -29.96
CA SER A 835 -11.70 -13.71 -29.25
C SER A 835 -11.09 -14.96 -28.65
N VAL A 836 -9.77 -14.97 -28.65
CA VAL A 836 -8.94 -15.94 -27.96
C VAL A 836 -7.92 -15.16 -27.17
N GLU A 837 -7.99 -15.29 -25.85
CA GLU A 837 -7.01 -14.72 -24.94
C GLU A 837 -6.54 -15.78 -23.95
N GLY A 838 -5.26 -15.77 -23.61
CA GLY A 838 -4.69 -16.78 -22.76
C GLY A 838 -3.20 -16.57 -22.56
N TRP A 839 -2.66 -17.36 -21.67
CA TRP A 839 -1.23 -17.40 -21.41
C TRP A 839 -0.82 -18.85 -21.17
N ASN A 840 0.40 -19.16 -21.57
CA ASN A 840 1.05 -20.42 -21.31
C ASN A 840 2.43 -20.11 -20.73
N TYR A 841 2.67 -20.57 -19.51
CA TYR A 841 3.92 -20.41 -18.81
C TYR A 841 4.55 -21.77 -18.60
N ASN A 842 5.79 -21.90 -19.05
CA ASN A 842 6.60 -23.08 -18.88
C ASN A 842 7.93 -22.68 -18.27
N LYS A 843 8.25 -23.32 -17.15
CA LYS A 843 9.55 -23.29 -16.53
C LYS A 843 10.03 -24.72 -16.41
N ASP A 844 11.19 -25.00 -16.96
CA ASP A 844 11.89 -26.27 -16.86
C ASP A 844 13.38 -26.04 -16.67
N ARG A 845 13.79 -25.88 -15.41
CA ARG A 845 15.20 -25.82 -15.06
C ARG A 845 15.64 -27.16 -14.48
N GLU A 846 16.77 -27.66 -14.98
CA GLU A 846 17.39 -28.89 -14.52
C GLU A 846 18.85 -28.61 -14.19
N GLN A 847 19.30 -29.10 -13.04
CA GLN A 847 20.69 -28.98 -12.62
C GLN A 847 21.23 -30.32 -12.14
N ILE A 848 22.55 -30.43 -12.18
CA ILE A 848 23.29 -31.53 -11.56
C ILE A 848 24.28 -30.90 -10.61
N VAL A 849 24.14 -31.20 -9.32
CA VAL A 849 25.11 -30.85 -8.30
C VAL A 849 25.89 -32.11 -7.96
N ARG A 850 27.18 -32.13 -8.32
CA ARG A 850 27.99 -33.36 -8.27
C ARG A 850 28.68 -33.56 -6.94
N GLY A 851 28.78 -34.81 -6.50
CA GLY A 851 29.70 -35.20 -5.43
C GLY A 851 31.14 -35.00 -5.91
N THR A 852 31.84 -34.00 -5.39
CA THR A 852 33.12 -33.54 -5.93
C THR A 852 34.21 -33.49 -4.86
N VAL A 853 35.36 -34.09 -5.17
CA VAL A 853 36.58 -33.92 -4.37
C VAL A 853 37.64 -33.32 -5.27
N GLY A 854 38.18 -32.14 -4.92
CA GLY A 854 39.20 -31.43 -5.70
C GLY A 854 40.56 -32.13 -5.74
N ALA A 855 41.50 -31.61 -6.54
CA ALA A 855 42.83 -32.19 -6.73
C ALA A 855 43.56 -32.46 -5.40
N GLY A 856 44.19 -33.64 -5.27
CA GLY A 856 44.86 -34.11 -4.06
C GLY A 856 44.79 -35.64 -3.87
N ASP A 857 45.28 -36.13 -2.73
CA ASP A 857 45.33 -37.53 -2.35
C ASP A 857 44.01 -37.99 -1.72
N VAL A 858 43.39 -39.03 -2.30
CA VAL A 858 42.22 -39.70 -1.73
C VAL A 858 42.60 -41.16 -1.45
N MET A 859 42.60 -41.54 -0.17
CA MET A 859 42.95 -42.87 0.30
C MET A 859 41.71 -43.58 0.86
N VAL A 860 41.29 -44.64 0.18
CA VAL A 860 40.19 -45.52 0.62
C VAL A 860 40.79 -46.82 1.13
N ARG A 861 40.78 -47.04 2.45
CA ARG A 861 41.51 -48.14 3.10
C ARG A 861 40.94 -49.53 2.78
N SER A 862 39.65 -49.61 2.43
CA SER A 862 39.02 -50.88 2.05
C SER A 862 39.27 -51.30 0.60
N ASP A 863 39.92 -50.45 -0.21
CA ASP A 863 40.17 -50.77 -1.61
C ASP A 863 41.14 -51.96 -1.72
N THR A 864 40.71 -52.97 -2.46
CA THR A 864 41.47 -54.19 -2.73
C THR A 864 41.92 -54.17 -4.19
N ALA A 865 43.01 -54.87 -4.53
CA ALA A 865 43.57 -54.85 -5.88
C ALA A 865 42.50 -55.11 -6.96
N GLY A 866 42.17 -54.06 -7.74
CA GLY A 866 41.16 -54.09 -8.81
C GLY A 866 39.81 -53.41 -8.49
N LYS A 867 39.57 -52.92 -7.26
CA LYS A 867 38.43 -52.06 -6.92
C LYS A 867 38.94 -50.69 -6.51
N ASP A 868 38.61 -49.67 -7.30
CA ASP A 868 38.91 -48.27 -7.04
C ASP A 868 37.60 -47.56 -6.70
N SER A 869 37.41 -47.21 -5.41
CA SER A 869 36.20 -46.54 -4.93
C SER A 869 36.14 -45.06 -5.38
N THR A 870 37.19 -44.54 -6.02
CA THR A 870 37.20 -43.20 -6.63
C THR A 870 36.82 -43.21 -8.12
N ALA A 871 36.64 -44.39 -8.71
CA ALA A 871 36.31 -44.54 -10.13
C ALA A 871 34.91 -43.96 -10.45
N GLY A 872 34.89 -42.76 -11.05
CA GLY A 872 33.67 -42.03 -11.42
C GLY A 872 33.33 -40.87 -10.50
N LEU A 873 34.12 -40.62 -9.45
CA LEU A 873 34.02 -39.42 -8.60
C LEU A 873 34.38 -38.18 -9.41
N ASN A 874 33.62 -37.09 -9.27
CA ASN A 874 33.99 -35.83 -9.92
C ASN A 874 35.24 -35.24 -9.26
N ARG A 875 36.25 -34.92 -10.07
CA ARG A 875 37.53 -34.33 -9.64
C ARG A 875 37.73 -32.90 -10.13
N ASP A 876 36.79 -32.40 -10.94
CA ASP A 876 36.82 -31.08 -11.56
C ASP A 876 35.90 -30.13 -10.77
N VAL A 877 36.50 -29.15 -10.09
CA VAL A 877 35.78 -28.21 -9.21
C VAL A 877 34.84 -27.31 -10.02
N ASP A 878 35.19 -27.00 -11.28
CA ASP A 878 34.36 -26.16 -12.16
C ASP A 878 33.08 -26.88 -12.62
N LYS A 879 33.03 -28.21 -12.47
CA LYS A 879 31.85 -29.04 -12.76
C LYS A 879 31.11 -29.51 -11.51
N ALA A 880 31.48 -29.00 -10.34
CA ALA A 880 30.82 -29.36 -9.09
C ALA A 880 29.33 -28.94 -9.08
N TYR A 881 29.00 -27.87 -9.81
CA TYR A 881 27.65 -27.34 -9.95
C TYR A 881 27.40 -26.99 -11.43
N GLU A 882 26.44 -27.66 -12.06
CA GLU A 882 26.11 -27.43 -13.48
C GLU A 882 24.60 -27.24 -13.65
N ILE A 883 24.20 -26.10 -14.23
CA ILE A 883 22.84 -25.92 -14.74
C ILE A 883 22.79 -26.55 -16.13
N THR A 884 22.10 -27.70 -16.22
CA THR A 884 22.04 -28.52 -17.44
C THR A 884 20.92 -28.11 -18.39
N ARG A 885 19.88 -27.48 -17.87
CA ARG A 885 18.79 -26.87 -18.63
C ARG A 885 18.30 -25.65 -17.87
N ASP A 886 18.17 -24.55 -18.58
CA ASP A 886 17.59 -23.32 -18.08
C ASP A 886 16.63 -22.80 -19.14
N ASP A 887 15.41 -23.36 -19.11
CA ASP A 887 14.36 -23.04 -20.06
C ASP A 887 13.19 -22.42 -19.28
N GLU A 888 12.99 -21.12 -19.45
CA GLU A 888 11.86 -20.39 -18.89
C GLU A 888 11.26 -19.54 -20.01
N HIS A 889 10.02 -19.85 -20.34
CA HIS A 889 9.31 -19.24 -21.46
C HIS A 889 7.86 -18.99 -21.10
N ARG A 890 7.44 -17.75 -21.32
CA ARG A 890 6.06 -17.32 -21.26
C ARG A 890 5.57 -16.92 -22.64
N THR A 891 4.49 -17.57 -23.07
CA THR A 891 3.75 -17.21 -24.27
C THR A 891 2.42 -16.60 -23.88
N ASP A 892 2.23 -15.31 -24.13
CA ASP A 892 0.94 -14.66 -24.05
C ASP A 892 0.27 -14.70 -25.43
N VAL A 893 -1.02 -15.07 -25.46
CA VAL A 893 -1.84 -15.10 -26.68
C VAL A 893 -3.01 -14.17 -26.51
N TYR A 894 -3.13 -13.24 -27.44
CA TYR A 894 -4.25 -12.33 -27.57
C TYR A 894 -4.53 -12.17 -29.06
N VAL A 895 -5.68 -12.67 -29.47
CA VAL A 895 -6.15 -12.59 -30.85
C VAL A 895 -7.63 -12.28 -30.83
N THR A 896 -8.00 -11.24 -31.55
CA THR A 896 -9.39 -10.88 -31.80
C THR A 896 -9.62 -10.80 -33.29
N LYS A 897 -10.86 -10.99 -33.73
CA LYS A 897 -11.18 -10.79 -35.14
C LYS A 897 -10.81 -9.38 -35.62
N SER A 898 -11.10 -8.36 -34.81
CA SER A 898 -10.82 -6.95 -35.09
C SER A 898 -9.32 -6.65 -35.26
N SER A 899 -8.47 -7.18 -34.38
CA SER A 899 -7.02 -6.97 -34.46
C SER A 899 -6.41 -7.62 -35.70
N LEU A 900 -6.91 -8.80 -36.11
CA LEU A 900 -6.45 -9.47 -37.34
C LEU A 900 -6.88 -8.73 -38.61
N ASP A 901 -8.15 -8.35 -38.69
CA ASP A 901 -8.68 -7.59 -39.83
C ASP A 901 -7.95 -6.24 -39.97
N ALA A 902 -7.65 -5.59 -38.83
CA ALA A 902 -6.93 -4.32 -38.80
C ALA A 902 -5.47 -4.44 -39.32
N VAL A 903 -4.77 -5.52 -38.98
CA VAL A 903 -3.40 -5.77 -39.46
C VAL A 903 -3.38 -6.22 -40.92
N ALA A 904 -4.39 -7.00 -41.36
CA ALA A 904 -4.50 -7.48 -42.74
C ALA A 904 -4.77 -6.35 -43.74
N SER A 905 -5.51 -5.33 -43.32
CA SER A 905 -5.85 -4.15 -44.12
C SER A 905 -5.32 -2.86 -43.49
N PRO A 906 -4.00 -2.60 -43.50
CA PRO A 906 -3.41 -1.47 -42.78
C PRO A 906 -3.79 -0.11 -43.36
N LYS A 907 -4.01 0.00 -44.68
CA LYS A 907 -4.51 1.24 -45.31
C LYS A 907 -5.94 1.54 -44.87
N GLU A 908 -6.82 0.55 -44.94
CA GLU A 908 -8.22 0.70 -44.49
C GLU A 908 -8.28 1.00 -42.99
N THR A 909 -7.39 0.41 -42.19
CA THR A 909 -7.27 0.66 -40.76
C THR A 909 -6.79 2.07 -40.45
N LEU A 910 -5.77 2.55 -41.18
CA LEU A 910 -5.28 3.91 -41.06
C LEU A 910 -6.37 4.92 -41.49
N ASP A 911 -7.07 4.64 -42.58
CA ASP A 911 -8.20 5.45 -43.05
C ASP A 911 -9.34 5.45 -42.02
N GLN A 912 -9.66 4.29 -41.43
CA GLN A 912 -10.63 4.17 -40.34
C GLN A 912 -10.17 4.90 -39.07
N TRP A 913 -8.89 4.84 -38.71
CA TRP A 913 -8.34 5.56 -37.56
C TRP A 913 -8.35 7.07 -37.80
N GLN A 914 -7.98 7.54 -38.99
CA GLN A 914 -8.08 8.94 -39.37
C GLN A 914 -9.52 9.42 -39.36
N LYS A 915 -10.45 8.63 -39.91
CA LYS A 915 -11.88 8.90 -39.88
C LYS A 915 -12.41 8.92 -38.44
N ASN A 916 -12.08 7.94 -37.61
CA ASN A 916 -12.50 7.86 -36.20
C ASN A 916 -11.86 8.96 -35.35
N ALA A 917 -10.62 9.36 -35.62
CA ALA A 917 -9.95 10.48 -34.97
C ALA A 917 -10.59 11.82 -35.36
N ALA A 918 -10.88 12.03 -36.65
CA ALA A 918 -11.60 13.21 -37.13
C ALA A 918 -13.03 13.28 -36.55
N LEU A 919 -13.69 12.12 -36.38
CA LEU A 919 -15.01 11.99 -35.78
C LEU A 919 -14.98 11.79 -34.25
N TYR A 920 -13.82 11.81 -33.58
CA TYR A 920 -13.72 11.50 -32.15
C TYR A 920 -14.56 12.45 -31.30
N GLY A 921 -14.58 13.73 -31.67
CA GLY A 921 -15.42 14.75 -31.04
C GLY A 921 -16.93 14.49 -31.26
N GLU A 922 -17.32 14.00 -32.43
CA GLU A 922 -18.70 13.60 -32.74
C GLU A 922 -19.09 12.32 -31.99
N ASN A 923 -18.24 11.30 -31.99
CA ASN A 923 -18.45 10.04 -31.25
C ASN A 923 -18.59 10.29 -29.74
N SER A 924 -17.76 11.20 -29.20
CA SER A 924 -17.84 11.62 -27.80
C SER A 924 -19.17 12.34 -27.50
N ARG A 925 -19.60 13.27 -28.35
CA ARG A 925 -20.91 13.95 -28.23
C ARG A 925 -22.07 12.94 -28.31
N ASN A 926 -21.99 11.99 -29.24
CA ASN A 926 -23.01 10.95 -29.40
C ASN A 926 -23.12 10.05 -28.16
N THR A 927 -22.00 9.67 -27.53
CA THR A 927 -22.02 8.92 -26.25
C THR A 927 -22.64 9.73 -25.12
N ILE A 928 -22.33 11.04 -25.03
CA ILE A 928 -22.92 11.95 -24.05
C ILE A 928 -24.44 12.07 -24.27
N ASP A 929 -24.89 12.30 -25.50
CA ASP A 929 -26.32 12.42 -25.83
C ASP A 929 -27.08 11.12 -25.55
N LYS A 930 -26.45 9.97 -25.82
CA LYS A 930 -27.00 8.65 -25.49
C LYS A 930 -27.12 8.41 -23.99
N LEU A 931 -26.16 8.90 -23.19
CA LEU A 931 -26.23 8.87 -21.73
C LEU A 931 -27.34 9.78 -21.19
N VAL A 932 -27.54 10.95 -21.80
CA VAL A 932 -28.65 11.86 -21.47
C VAL A 932 -30.00 11.20 -21.78
N ASP A 933 -30.14 10.58 -22.96
CA ASP A 933 -31.36 9.84 -23.30
C ASP A 933 -31.59 8.64 -22.38
N MET A 934 -30.53 7.90 -22.03
CA MET A 934 -30.59 6.83 -21.04
C MET A 934 -31.11 7.32 -19.70
N LEU A 935 -30.63 8.48 -19.21
CA LEU A 935 -31.09 9.12 -17.98
C LEU A 935 -32.58 9.48 -18.04
N VAL A 936 -33.00 10.01 -19.19
CA VAL A 936 -34.41 10.38 -19.46
C VAL A 936 -35.29 9.14 -19.52
N VAL A 937 -34.87 8.08 -20.23
CA VAL A 937 -35.61 6.81 -20.32
C VAL A 937 -35.68 6.10 -18.97
N THR A 938 -34.57 6.01 -18.21
CA THR A 938 -34.58 5.44 -16.84
C THR A 938 -35.45 6.22 -15.87
N ALA A 939 -35.50 7.54 -15.97
CA ALA A 939 -36.40 8.37 -15.17
C ALA A 939 -37.89 8.22 -15.56
N LEU A 940 -38.17 7.92 -16.84
CA LEU A 940 -39.54 7.77 -17.37
C LEU A 940 -40.12 6.36 -17.19
N LEU A 941 -39.30 5.31 -17.05
CA LEU A 941 -39.76 3.93 -16.90
C LEU A 941 -40.67 3.69 -15.67
N PRO A 942 -40.38 4.24 -14.47
CA PRO A 942 -41.29 4.14 -13.33
C PRO A 942 -42.63 4.84 -13.57
N LEU A 943 -42.63 5.97 -14.28
CA LEU A 943 -43.82 6.77 -14.62
C LEU A 943 -44.65 6.13 -15.74
N GLY A 944 -43.97 5.48 -16.68
CA GLY A 944 -44.54 4.73 -17.80
C GLY A 944 -45.22 3.42 -17.38
N ALA A 945 -44.68 2.72 -16.37
CA ALA A 945 -45.30 1.52 -15.81
C ALA A 945 -46.68 1.78 -15.18
N VAL A 946 -46.94 3.01 -14.74
CA VAL A 946 -48.24 3.46 -14.20
C VAL A 946 -49.21 3.87 -15.33
N THR A 947 -48.71 4.23 -16.52
CA THR A 947 -49.50 4.86 -17.60
C THR A 947 -49.62 4.01 -18.88
N GLY A 948 -48.93 2.88 -18.98
CA GLY A 948 -49.02 1.93 -20.11
C GLY A 948 -48.22 2.31 -21.37
N ASN A 949 -47.72 3.54 -21.48
CA ASN A 949 -47.07 4.07 -22.70
C ASN A 949 -45.54 4.26 -22.59
N ALA A 950 -44.90 3.61 -21.61
CA ALA A 950 -43.46 3.74 -21.31
C ALA A 950 -42.57 3.54 -22.55
N THR A 951 -42.87 2.50 -23.33
CA THR A 951 -42.09 2.07 -24.49
C THR A 951 -42.20 3.05 -25.66
N GLU A 952 -43.38 3.65 -25.87
CA GLU A 952 -43.63 4.59 -26.97
C GLU A 952 -42.93 5.94 -26.72
N LEU A 953 -42.94 6.42 -25.47
CA LEU A 953 -42.24 7.64 -25.06
C LEU A 953 -40.72 7.48 -25.18
N ALA A 954 -40.18 6.33 -24.77
CA ALA A 954 -38.76 6.01 -24.94
C ALA A 954 -38.36 5.93 -26.43
N GLN A 955 -39.19 5.30 -27.27
CA GLN A 955 -38.94 5.22 -28.72
C GLN A 955 -38.94 6.59 -29.41
N ARG A 956 -39.88 7.47 -29.07
CA ARG A 956 -39.94 8.83 -29.66
C ARG A 956 -38.72 9.66 -29.29
N GLN A 957 -38.24 9.55 -28.05
CA GLN A 957 -37.07 10.28 -27.59
C GLN A 957 -35.80 9.82 -28.34
N VAL A 958 -35.56 8.50 -28.41
CA VAL A 958 -34.39 7.93 -29.10
C VAL A 958 -34.40 8.25 -30.61
N ALA A 959 -35.55 8.10 -31.28
CA ALA A 959 -35.67 8.38 -32.72
C ALA A 959 -35.44 9.86 -33.06
N ARG A 960 -35.80 10.77 -32.15
CA ARG A 960 -35.56 12.21 -32.32
C ARG A 960 -34.08 12.53 -32.18
N THR A 961 -33.41 11.97 -31.18
CA THR A 961 -31.97 12.17 -30.97
C THR A 961 -31.16 11.62 -32.14
N GLU A 962 -31.51 10.43 -32.64
CA GLU A 962 -30.84 9.82 -33.79
C GLU A 962 -30.96 10.67 -35.08
N LEU A 963 -32.14 11.23 -35.35
CA LEU A 963 -32.33 12.14 -36.48
C LEU A 963 -31.50 13.42 -36.35
N MET A 964 -31.43 14.02 -35.15
CA MET A 964 -30.62 15.21 -34.91
C MET A 964 -29.12 14.93 -34.99
N GLN A 965 -28.68 13.74 -34.55
CA GLN A 965 -27.29 13.28 -34.70
C GLN A 965 -26.92 13.11 -36.17
N GLN A 966 -27.80 12.54 -37.00
CA GLN A 966 -27.58 12.42 -38.44
C GLN A 966 -27.44 13.80 -39.09
N LEU A 967 -28.34 14.75 -38.78
CA LEU A 967 -28.33 16.09 -39.37
C LEU A 967 -27.12 16.95 -38.98
N ASN A 968 -26.60 16.77 -37.77
CA ASN A 968 -25.43 17.51 -37.26
C ASN A 968 -24.10 16.75 -37.42
N SER A 969 -24.10 15.60 -38.12
CA SER A 969 -22.88 14.82 -38.33
C SER A 969 -21.87 15.56 -39.21
N LEU A 970 -20.59 15.43 -38.89
CA LEU A 970 -19.47 15.88 -39.73
C LEU A 970 -19.27 14.94 -40.93
N ASP A 971 -19.88 13.75 -40.91
CA ASP A 971 -19.91 12.81 -42.03
C ASP A 971 -21.03 13.19 -43.02
N GLU A 972 -20.65 13.61 -44.24
CA GLU A 972 -21.56 14.08 -45.29
C GLU A 972 -22.62 13.04 -45.66
N ASP A 973 -22.28 11.75 -45.62
CA ASP A 973 -23.22 10.67 -45.95
C ASP A 973 -24.31 10.54 -44.87
N LYS A 974 -23.94 10.67 -43.58
CA LYS A 974 -24.89 10.65 -42.46
C LYS A 974 -25.78 11.89 -42.46
N ARG A 975 -25.21 13.05 -42.75
CA ARG A 975 -25.94 14.32 -42.90
C ARG A 975 -26.94 14.26 -44.05
N SER A 976 -26.50 13.78 -45.21
CA SER A 976 -27.35 13.56 -46.38
C SER A 976 -28.47 12.55 -46.11
N ALA A 977 -28.19 11.46 -45.36
CA ALA A 977 -29.21 10.50 -44.96
C ALA A 977 -30.26 11.11 -44.02
N GLY A 978 -29.85 11.93 -43.05
CA GLY A 978 -30.75 12.70 -42.19
C GLY A 978 -31.62 13.67 -42.99
N ILE A 979 -31.02 14.42 -43.92
CA ILE A 979 -31.73 15.37 -44.81
C ILE A 979 -32.73 14.63 -45.69
N ARG A 980 -32.34 13.50 -46.31
CA ARG A 980 -33.26 12.63 -47.08
C ARG A 980 -34.42 12.16 -46.21
N THR A 981 -34.17 11.79 -44.96
CA THR A 981 -35.20 11.35 -44.03
C THR A 981 -36.20 12.47 -43.75
N VAL A 982 -35.74 13.70 -43.55
CA VAL A 982 -36.61 14.87 -43.38
C VAL A 982 -37.37 15.21 -44.65
N LEU A 983 -36.71 15.26 -45.82
CA LEU A 983 -37.35 15.60 -47.09
C LEU A 983 -38.39 14.57 -47.54
N ASN A 984 -38.08 13.27 -47.39
CA ASN A 984 -39.03 12.19 -47.66
C ASN A 984 -40.23 12.25 -46.71
N ARG A 985 -39.99 12.63 -45.45
CA ARG A 985 -41.06 12.86 -44.47
C ARG A 985 -41.90 14.08 -44.87
N VAL A 986 -41.32 15.21 -45.27
CA VAL A 986 -42.08 16.39 -45.71
C VAL A 986 -42.89 16.11 -46.99
N ALA A 987 -42.36 15.29 -47.91
CA ALA A 987 -43.00 14.97 -49.19
C ALA A 987 -44.04 13.83 -49.11
N ASP A 988 -44.17 13.15 -47.97
CA ASP A 988 -44.94 11.92 -47.80
C ASP A 988 -44.63 10.80 -48.81
N LYS A 989 -43.43 10.81 -49.38
CA LYS A 989 -43.00 9.81 -50.36
C LYS A 989 -41.49 9.78 -50.46
N ASN A 990 -40.96 8.68 -51.00
CA ASN A 990 -39.55 8.59 -51.35
C ASN A 990 -39.27 9.40 -52.62
N LEU A 991 -38.45 10.44 -52.49
CA LEU A 991 -38.13 11.36 -53.59
C LEU A 991 -37.04 10.83 -54.54
N GLY A 992 -36.24 9.85 -54.11
CA GLY A 992 -35.16 9.25 -54.90
C GLY A 992 -34.17 10.28 -55.46
N SER A 993 -33.67 10.05 -56.68
CA SER A 993 -32.73 10.94 -57.37
C SER A 993 -33.26 12.36 -57.60
N ASN A 994 -34.57 12.57 -57.53
CA ASN A 994 -35.19 13.87 -57.77
C ASN A 994 -34.98 14.86 -56.62
N ALA A 995 -34.44 14.46 -55.46
CA ALA A 995 -34.09 15.38 -54.38
C ALA A 995 -32.57 15.55 -54.20
N GLU A 996 -31.74 14.82 -54.95
CA GLU A 996 -30.30 14.72 -54.67
C GLU A 996 -29.55 16.04 -54.81
N ALA A 997 -29.87 16.88 -55.80
CA ALA A 997 -29.26 18.21 -55.91
C ALA A 997 -29.62 19.14 -54.73
N LEU A 998 -30.81 18.95 -54.14
CA LEU A 998 -31.24 19.69 -52.96
C LEU A 998 -30.62 19.12 -51.68
N VAL A 999 -30.54 17.79 -51.56
CA VAL A 999 -29.85 17.10 -50.46
C VAL A 999 -28.38 17.51 -50.43
N ALA A 1000 -27.69 17.45 -51.57
CA ALA A 1000 -26.29 17.86 -51.70
C ALA A 1000 -26.11 19.33 -51.33
N ARG A 1001 -26.99 20.23 -51.79
CA ARG A 1001 -26.90 21.66 -51.46
C ARG A 1001 -27.08 21.93 -49.96
N ILE A 1002 -28.05 21.27 -49.31
CA ILE A 1002 -28.28 21.42 -47.87
C ILE A 1002 -27.16 20.75 -47.06
N ALA A 1003 -26.62 19.63 -47.55
CA ALA A 1003 -25.50 18.93 -46.93
C ALA A 1003 -24.19 19.74 -47.01
N GLU A 1004 -23.95 20.45 -48.13
CA GLU A 1004 -22.84 21.39 -48.34
C GLU A 1004 -22.99 22.63 -47.45
N LEU A 1005 -24.18 23.24 -47.39
CA LEU A 1005 -24.50 24.33 -46.45
C LEU A 1005 -24.23 23.94 -44.99
N GLY A 1006 -24.47 22.66 -44.64
CA GLY A 1006 -24.26 22.13 -43.30
C GLY A 1006 -22.79 21.93 -42.92
N GLU A 1007 -21.87 21.90 -43.89
CA GLU A 1007 -20.44 21.77 -43.66
C GLU A 1007 -19.82 23.08 -43.13
N GLU A 1008 -20.20 24.22 -43.73
CA GLU A 1008 -19.67 25.54 -43.37
C GLU A 1008 -20.55 26.28 -42.35
N HIS A 1009 -21.88 26.13 -42.42
CA HIS A 1009 -22.87 26.86 -41.63
C HIS A 1009 -24.02 25.96 -41.14
N PRO A 1010 -23.76 25.08 -40.15
CA PRO A 1010 -24.76 24.10 -39.66
C PRO A 1010 -26.07 24.75 -39.18
N ASP A 1011 -26.01 25.94 -38.57
CA ASP A 1011 -27.19 26.69 -38.14
C ASP A 1011 -28.06 27.14 -39.33
N GLN A 1012 -27.44 27.52 -40.44
CA GLN A 1012 -28.15 27.95 -41.65
C GLN A 1012 -28.74 26.75 -42.40
N ALA A 1013 -28.07 25.61 -42.43
CA ALA A 1013 -28.60 24.37 -43.00
C ALA A 1013 -29.84 23.88 -42.22
N MET A 1014 -29.80 23.97 -40.88
CA MET A 1014 -30.95 23.69 -40.03
C MET A 1014 -32.08 24.71 -40.24
N GLN A 1015 -31.78 26.00 -40.38
CA GLN A 1015 -32.78 27.00 -40.74
C GLN A 1015 -33.41 26.75 -42.10
N ALA A 1016 -32.62 26.40 -43.12
CA ALA A 1016 -33.10 26.04 -44.44
C ALA A 1016 -34.02 24.81 -44.38
N MET A 1017 -33.65 23.79 -43.59
CA MET A 1017 -34.49 22.62 -43.34
C MET A 1017 -35.79 22.97 -42.62
N VAL A 1018 -35.75 23.81 -41.58
CA VAL A 1018 -36.93 24.30 -40.88
C VAL A 1018 -37.83 25.08 -41.83
N LEU A 1019 -37.28 26.02 -42.61
CA LEU A 1019 -38.03 26.77 -43.62
C LEU A 1019 -38.68 25.86 -44.67
N LEU A 1020 -37.99 24.80 -45.11
CA LEU A 1020 -38.56 23.79 -46.00
C LEU A 1020 -39.69 23.00 -45.33
N THR A 1021 -39.64 22.77 -44.01
CA THR A 1021 -40.77 22.19 -43.27
C THR A 1021 -41.95 23.17 -43.10
N THR A 1022 -41.72 24.50 -43.07
CA THR A 1022 -42.79 25.51 -42.96
C THR A 1022 -43.65 25.64 -44.22
N LEU A 1023 -43.26 25.01 -45.32
CA LEU A 1023 -44.08 24.89 -46.52
C LEU A 1023 -45.33 24.01 -46.32
N ASN A 1024 -45.49 23.39 -45.15
CA ASN A 1024 -46.65 22.58 -44.78
C ASN A 1024 -47.73 23.43 -44.06
N LYS A 1025 -49.03 23.17 -44.31
CA LYS A 1025 -50.14 23.89 -43.64
C LYS A 1025 -50.41 23.31 -42.23
N PRO A 1026 -50.62 24.13 -41.19
CA PRO A 1026 -50.98 23.62 -39.87
C PRO A 1026 -52.48 23.25 -39.79
N ASN A 1027 -52.79 22.02 -39.36
CA ASN A 1027 -54.10 21.68 -38.82
C ASN A 1027 -53.95 21.39 -37.31
N ASP A 1028 -54.76 22.09 -36.51
CA ASP A 1028 -55.13 21.90 -35.11
C ASP A 1028 -54.08 21.32 -34.13
N GLY A 1029 -53.38 22.22 -33.45
CA GLY A 1029 -53.12 22.11 -32.01
C GLY A 1029 -52.05 21.14 -31.49
N ALA A 1030 -51.26 20.48 -32.34
CA ALA A 1030 -50.13 19.65 -31.91
C ALA A 1030 -48.77 20.31 -32.22
N SER A 1031 -47.91 20.41 -31.19
CA SER A 1031 -46.55 20.96 -31.26
C SER A 1031 -45.69 20.26 -32.34
N SER A 1032 -45.09 21.08 -33.19
CA SER A 1032 -44.27 20.76 -34.36
C SER A 1032 -43.20 19.71 -34.10
N PHE A 1033 -43.30 18.56 -34.77
CA PHE A 1033 -42.23 17.97 -35.61
C PHE A 1033 -42.66 16.71 -36.39
N VAL A 1034 -43.92 16.20 -36.31
CA VAL A 1034 -44.59 15.34 -37.35
C VAL A 1034 -46.14 15.37 -37.15
N PRO A 1035 -46.97 15.84 -38.12
CA PRO A 1035 -47.66 14.94 -39.08
C PRO A 1035 -47.51 15.35 -40.56
N VAL A 1036 -47.43 14.34 -41.41
CA VAL A 1036 -47.17 14.41 -42.85
C VAL A 1036 -48.45 14.15 -43.65
N VAL A 1037 -48.66 14.92 -44.74
CA VAL A 1037 -49.14 14.62 -46.13
C VAL A 1037 -49.69 15.96 -46.68
N ALA A 1038 -49.31 16.54 -47.81
CA ALA A 1038 -48.23 16.35 -48.79
C ALA A 1038 -47.96 17.75 -49.38
N LEU A 1039 -46.69 18.14 -49.51
CA LEU A 1039 -46.37 19.09 -50.57
C LEU A 1039 -46.66 18.42 -51.91
N GLY A 1040 -47.19 19.18 -52.87
CA GLY A 1040 -47.03 18.81 -54.26
C GLY A 1040 -45.53 18.62 -54.48
N ALA A 1041 -45.08 17.38 -54.67
CA ALA A 1041 -43.68 17.04 -54.88
C ALA A 1041 -42.99 17.93 -55.94
N GLY A 1042 -43.78 18.57 -56.79
CA GLY A 1042 -43.36 19.64 -57.68
C GLY A 1042 -42.49 20.73 -57.06
N ALA A 1043 -42.71 21.21 -55.82
CA ALA A 1043 -41.86 22.28 -55.25
C ALA A 1043 -40.44 21.79 -54.91
N ILE A 1044 -40.31 20.63 -54.26
CA ILE A 1044 -39.01 20.03 -53.94
C ILE A 1044 -38.28 19.59 -55.22
N VAL A 1045 -39.00 19.00 -56.17
CA VAL A 1045 -38.45 18.57 -57.47
C VAL A 1045 -38.08 19.78 -58.34
N ALA A 1046 -38.83 20.89 -58.30
CA ALA A 1046 -38.49 22.10 -59.03
C ALA A 1046 -37.27 22.80 -58.43
N LEU A 1047 -37.18 22.87 -57.10
CA LEU A 1047 -35.99 23.39 -56.39
C LEU A 1047 -34.73 22.57 -56.73
N SER A 1048 -34.81 21.24 -56.69
CA SER A 1048 -33.68 20.38 -57.06
C SER A 1048 -33.33 20.47 -58.57
N ALA A 1049 -34.34 20.58 -59.44
CA ALA A 1049 -34.14 20.76 -60.88
C ALA A 1049 -33.53 22.13 -61.21
N ALA A 1050 -33.83 23.17 -60.43
CA ALA A 1050 -33.22 24.49 -60.57
C ALA A 1050 -31.76 24.50 -60.08
N LEU A 1051 -31.48 23.85 -58.94
CA LEU A 1051 -30.13 23.73 -58.37
C LEU A 1051 -29.14 22.96 -59.28
N SER A 1052 -29.65 22.09 -60.15
CA SER A 1052 -28.84 21.30 -61.09
C SER A 1052 -28.63 21.97 -62.46
N THR A 1053 -29.02 23.25 -62.62
CA THR A 1053 -28.90 23.97 -63.91
C THR A 1053 -28.20 25.32 -63.81
N THR A 1054 -27.56 25.76 -64.90
CA THR A 1054 -26.86 27.06 -64.98
C THR A 1054 -27.80 28.19 -65.42
N ALA A 1055 -27.85 29.30 -64.69
CA ALA A 1055 -28.80 30.41 -64.89
C ALA A 1055 -28.70 31.20 -66.22
N ALA A 1056 -27.70 30.92 -67.06
CA ALA A 1056 -27.39 31.69 -68.27
C ALA A 1056 -28.08 31.20 -69.56
N THR A 1057 -28.79 30.06 -69.54
CA THR A 1057 -29.51 29.53 -70.70
C THR A 1057 -31.02 29.84 -70.62
N PRO A 1058 -31.72 29.99 -71.76
CA PRO A 1058 -33.18 30.19 -71.77
C PRO A 1058 -33.93 29.09 -71.00
N GLU A 1059 -33.52 27.83 -71.16
CA GLU A 1059 -34.06 26.67 -70.43
C GLU A 1059 -33.78 26.73 -68.92
N GLY A 1060 -32.63 27.30 -68.51
CA GLY A 1060 -32.28 27.53 -67.10
C GLY A 1060 -33.13 28.61 -66.45
N GLN A 1061 -33.44 29.69 -67.18
CA GLN A 1061 -34.38 30.72 -66.69
C GLN A 1061 -35.80 30.18 -66.54
N ASP A 1062 -36.25 29.30 -67.44
CA ASP A 1062 -37.56 28.66 -67.33
C ASP A 1062 -37.67 27.73 -66.11
N ARG A 1063 -36.60 26.99 -65.78
CA ARG A 1063 -36.56 26.14 -64.57
C ARG A 1063 -36.49 26.95 -63.28
N LEU A 1064 -35.71 28.02 -63.23
CA LEU A 1064 -35.68 28.95 -62.09
C LEU A 1064 -37.05 29.63 -61.91
N ARG A 1065 -37.70 30.00 -63.01
CA ARG A 1065 -39.07 30.52 -63.00
C ARG A 1065 -40.07 29.49 -62.47
N ALA A 1066 -39.99 28.24 -62.92
CA ALA A 1066 -40.86 27.17 -62.44
C ALA A 1066 -40.64 26.89 -60.94
N ALA A 1067 -39.39 26.89 -60.47
CA ALA A 1067 -39.05 26.73 -59.07
C ALA A 1067 -39.53 27.91 -58.21
N ALA A 1068 -39.36 29.15 -58.67
CA ALA A 1068 -39.82 30.34 -57.95
C ALA A 1068 -41.34 30.37 -57.81
N ASN A 1069 -42.08 30.04 -58.88
CA ASN A 1069 -43.54 29.92 -58.83
C ASN A 1069 -43.98 28.74 -57.97
N ALA A 1070 -43.28 27.59 -58.00
CA ALA A 1070 -43.59 26.45 -57.15
C ALA A 1070 -43.36 26.72 -55.66
N VAL A 1071 -42.32 27.50 -55.31
CA VAL A 1071 -42.03 27.95 -53.94
C VAL A 1071 -43.04 29.00 -53.49
N ALA A 1072 -43.38 29.98 -54.33
CA ALA A 1072 -44.40 30.98 -54.00
C ALA A 1072 -45.77 30.32 -53.78
N LEU A 1073 -46.15 29.37 -54.64
CA LEU A 1073 -47.41 28.64 -54.53
C LEU A 1073 -47.44 27.76 -53.28
N SER A 1074 -46.36 27.05 -52.94
CA SER A 1074 -46.31 26.21 -51.74
C SER A 1074 -46.37 27.03 -50.46
N VAL A 1075 -45.69 28.19 -50.42
CA VAL A 1075 -45.79 29.13 -49.29
C VAL A 1075 -47.19 29.75 -49.21
N ALA A 1076 -47.83 30.09 -50.34
CA ALA A 1076 -49.21 30.61 -50.33
C ALA A 1076 -50.21 29.59 -49.79
N GLN A 1077 -49.96 28.30 -50.02
CA GLN A 1077 -50.80 27.19 -49.53
C GLN A 1077 -50.57 26.83 -48.06
N SER A 1078 -49.48 27.28 -47.44
CA SER A 1078 -49.17 26.98 -46.02
C SER A 1078 -50.05 27.75 -45.02
N GLY A 1079 -50.85 28.72 -45.49
CA GLY A 1079 -51.78 29.49 -44.66
C GLY A 1079 -51.18 30.69 -43.93
N GLN A 1080 -49.95 31.10 -44.28
CA GLN A 1080 -49.29 32.31 -43.76
C GLN A 1080 -49.94 33.61 -44.28
N SER A 1081 -49.72 34.75 -43.62
CA SER A 1081 -50.18 36.07 -44.11
C SER A 1081 -49.40 36.50 -45.36
N ALA A 1082 -49.96 37.37 -46.20
CA ALA A 1082 -49.31 37.78 -47.46
C ALA A 1082 -47.88 38.36 -47.25
N GLU A 1083 -47.63 39.10 -46.15
CA GLU A 1083 -46.28 39.59 -45.81
C GLU A 1083 -45.31 38.45 -45.42
N GLN A 1084 -45.80 37.48 -44.64
CA GLN A 1084 -45.01 36.32 -44.24
C GLN A 1084 -44.73 35.40 -45.43
N GLN A 1085 -45.68 35.26 -46.35
CA GLN A 1085 -45.50 34.47 -47.56
C GLN A 1085 -44.33 35.00 -48.39
N VAL A 1086 -44.25 36.32 -48.57
CA VAL A 1086 -43.14 36.98 -49.27
C VAL A 1086 -41.82 36.77 -48.55
N SER A 1087 -41.79 36.98 -47.24
CA SER A 1087 -40.57 36.80 -46.44
C SER A 1087 -40.05 35.36 -46.50
N THR A 1088 -40.92 34.38 -46.30
CA THR A 1088 -40.58 32.95 -46.30
C THR A 1088 -40.10 32.48 -47.68
N SER A 1089 -40.77 32.90 -48.77
CA SER A 1089 -40.30 32.59 -50.14
C SER A 1089 -38.94 33.22 -50.45
N ILE A 1090 -38.71 34.46 -50.01
CA ILE A 1090 -37.43 35.16 -50.17
C ILE A 1090 -36.32 34.44 -49.38
N GLU A 1091 -36.59 34.05 -48.15
CA GLU A 1091 -35.62 33.35 -47.31
C GLU A 1091 -35.27 31.98 -47.87
N ILE A 1092 -36.26 31.14 -48.21
CA ILE A 1092 -36.03 29.82 -48.82
C ILE A 1092 -35.14 29.94 -50.06
N TRP A 1093 -35.42 30.92 -50.91
CA TRP A 1093 -34.64 31.13 -52.13
C TRP A 1093 -33.23 31.64 -51.87
N LYS A 1094 -33.09 32.61 -50.95
CA LYS A 1094 -31.79 33.17 -50.55
C LYS A 1094 -30.90 32.09 -49.94
N PHE A 1095 -31.46 31.19 -49.13
CA PHE A 1095 -30.68 30.09 -48.55
C PHE A 1095 -30.23 29.08 -49.60
N LEU A 1096 -31.11 28.65 -50.50
CA LEU A 1096 -30.77 27.59 -51.46
C LEU A 1096 -29.89 28.08 -52.61
N PHE A 1097 -30.15 29.28 -53.16
CA PHE A 1097 -29.49 29.80 -54.36
C PHE A 1097 -28.56 30.99 -54.11
N SER A 1098 -28.50 31.53 -52.89
CA SER A 1098 -27.68 32.70 -52.53
C SER A 1098 -27.93 33.96 -53.40
N THR A 1099 -29.13 34.07 -53.99
CA THR A 1099 -29.56 35.18 -54.85
C THR A 1099 -30.88 35.78 -54.36
N THR A 1100 -31.23 36.99 -54.79
CA THR A 1100 -32.54 37.60 -54.50
C THR A 1100 -33.66 36.86 -55.20
N PHE A 1101 -34.78 36.63 -54.51
CA PHE A 1101 -35.96 35.98 -55.07
C PHE A 1101 -36.43 36.72 -56.34
N PRO A 1102 -36.59 36.04 -57.48
CA PRO A 1102 -36.89 36.69 -58.74
C PRO A 1102 -38.38 37.02 -58.86
N VAL A 1103 -38.83 38.06 -58.14
CA VAL A 1103 -40.24 38.51 -58.13
C VAL A 1103 -40.77 38.80 -59.53
N HIS A 1104 -39.89 39.23 -60.45
CA HIS A 1104 -40.20 39.53 -61.85
C HIS A 1104 -40.48 38.30 -62.72
N LEU A 1105 -40.18 37.08 -62.24
CA LEU A 1105 -40.45 35.83 -62.95
C LEU A 1105 -41.77 35.17 -62.51
N LEU A 1106 -42.49 35.76 -61.55
CA LEU A 1106 -43.76 35.25 -61.07
C LEU A 1106 -44.87 35.37 -62.14
N ASP A 1107 -45.76 34.38 -62.21
CA ASP A 1107 -46.92 34.40 -63.11
C ASP A 1107 -48.04 35.35 -62.64
N GLY A 1108 -49.00 35.64 -63.53
CA GLY A 1108 -50.01 36.69 -63.35
C GLY A 1108 -50.85 36.56 -62.06
N GLU A 1109 -51.03 35.34 -61.54
CA GLU A 1109 -51.77 35.09 -60.29
C GLU A 1109 -50.98 35.46 -59.03
N ASN A 1110 -49.64 35.53 -59.13
CA ASN A 1110 -48.73 35.84 -58.02
C ASN A 1110 -48.22 37.30 -58.02
N THR A 1111 -48.77 38.16 -58.88
CA THR A 1111 -48.35 39.58 -59.06
C THR A 1111 -48.73 40.55 -57.93
N ARG A 1112 -49.47 40.10 -56.90
CA ARG A 1112 -49.87 40.92 -55.74
C ARG A 1112 -48.72 41.32 -54.80
N LEU A 1113 -47.46 41.01 -55.14
CA LEU A 1113 -46.28 41.12 -54.28
C LEU A 1113 -45.35 42.32 -54.61
N VAL A 1114 -45.86 43.38 -55.26
CA VAL A 1114 -45.06 44.53 -55.72
C VAL A 1114 -45.43 45.86 -55.00
N ASN A 1115 -44.83 46.07 -53.81
CA ASN A 1115 -44.27 47.32 -53.23
C ASN A 1115 -45.20 48.55 -52.88
N PRO A 1116 -44.78 49.54 -52.05
CA PRO A 1116 -44.65 49.53 -50.58
C PRO A 1116 -45.30 50.76 -49.88
N ILE A 1117 -45.62 50.68 -48.58
CA ILE A 1117 -45.59 51.87 -47.69
C ILE A 1117 -44.95 51.48 -46.36
N VAL A 1118 -43.81 52.14 -46.10
CA VAL A 1118 -43.09 52.15 -44.83
C VAL A 1118 -43.77 53.17 -43.89
N GLN A 1119 -44.24 52.72 -42.74
CA GLN A 1119 -44.39 53.57 -41.56
C GLN A 1119 -43.81 52.89 -40.32
N ALA A 1120 -43.33 53.77 -39.45
CA ALA A 1120 -42.42 53.54 -38.35
C ALA A 1120 -43.03 52.82 -37.14
N GLN A 1121 -42.16 52.62 -36.14
CA GLN A 1121 -42.42 52.39 -34.72
C GLN A 1121 -42.61 50.95 -34.24
N GLY A 1122 -41.63 50.50 -33.46
CA GLY A 1122 -41.85 50.43 -32.02
C GLY A 1122 -41.87 49.04 -31.38
N ALA A 1123 -40.88 48.83 -30.50
CA ALA A 1123 -40.90 48.00 -29.28
C ALA A 1123 -40.64 46.47 -29.40
N ASN A 1124 -39.44 46.08 -28.92
CA ASN A 1124 -39.08 45.05 -27.90
C ASN A 1124 -40.01 43.84 -27.67
N PRO A 1125 -39.50 42.62 -27.36
CA PRO A 1125 -38.43 42.39 -26.36
C PRO A 1125 -37.51 41.14 -26.52
N SER A 1126 -36.45 41.14 -25.72
CA SER A 1126 -35.85 40.01 -24.99
C SER A 1126 -35.04 38.88 -25.67
N SER A 1127 -33.96 38.55 -24.97
CA SER A 1127 -33.40 37.21 -24.71
C SER A 1127 -32.35 36.64 -25.68
N GLY A 1128 -31.08 36.66 -25.24
CA GLY A 1128 -30.09 35.64 -25.63
C GLY A 1128 -28.63 36.02 -25.41
N GLY A 1129 -27.88 35.18 -24.68
CA GLY A 1129 -26.41 35.03 -24.77
C GLY A 1129 -25.63 35.69 -23.63
N TYR A 1130 -25.31 35.01 -22.52
CA TYR A 1130 -24.18 34.07 -22.33
C TYR A 1130 -22.81 34.61 -22.77
N ALA A 1131 -21.90 34.84 -21.83
CA ALA A 1131 -20.86 33.86 -21.44
C ALA A 1131 -19.73 34.51 -20.61
N ALA A 1132 -18.98 33.64 -19.93
CA ALA A 1132 -17.75 33.84 -19.13
C ALA A 1132 -17.96 34.35 -17.70
N GLY A 1133 -17.51 33.67 -16.65
CA GLY A 1133 -16.67 32.48 -16.57
C GLY A 1133 -16.00 32.48 -15.19
N ALA A 1134 -16.41 31.55 -14.33
CA ALA A 1134 -15.72 31.22 -13.10
C ALA A 1134 -15.46 29.71 -13.11
N THR A 1135 -14.18 29.35 -13.21
CA THR A 1135 -13.66 28.01 -13.00
C THR A 1135 -13.59 27.70 -11.50
N PRO A 1136 -13.86 26.45 -11.12
CA PRO A 1136 -12.90 25.75 -10.26
C PRO A 1136 -12.66 24.29 -10.71
N ALA A 1137 -11.41 23.85 -10.61
CA ALA A 1137 -10.96 22.48 -10.83
C ALA A 1137 -10.88 21.62 -9.56
N GLY A 1138 -10.90 20.30 -9.79
CA GLY A 1138 -10.23 19.22 -9.03
C GLY A 1138 -10.91 18.68 -7.77
N VAL A 1139 -10.83 17.39 -7.40
CA VAL A 1139 -10.16 16.17 -7.91
C VAL A 1139 -10.87 14.95 -7.25
N GLY A 1140 -10.85 13.75 -7.85
CA GLY A 1140 -10.82 12.48 -7.08
C GLY A 1140 -11.85 11.37 -7.38
N SER A 1141 -11.36 10.30 -8.05
CA SER A 1141 -11.66 8.85 -7.94
C SER A 1141 -13.10 8.30 -7.99
N THR A 1142 -13.38 7.44 -8.98
CA THR A 1142 -13.60 5.96 -8.87
C THR A 1142 -14.31 5.47 -10.14
N GLY A 1143 -13.81 4.42 -10.79
CA GLY A 1143 -14.52 3.70 -11.86
C GLY A 1143 -13.84 2.36 -12.11
N GLY A 1144 -14.56 1.26 -11.92
CA GLY A 1144 -14.01 -0.10 -11.90
C GLY A 1144 -13.77 -0.66 -13.29
N SER A 1145 -12.55 -1.16 -13.51
CA SER A 1145 -12.28 -2.20 -14.50
C SER A 1145 -12.42 -3.58 -13.84
N GLN A 1146 -12.44 -4.60 -14.70
CA GLN A 1146 -12.31 -6.03 -14.42
C GLN A 1146 -11.43 -6.30 -13.18
N ILE A 1147 -11.71 -7.37 -12.41
CA ILE A 1147 -10.69 -7.87 -11.47
C ILE A 1147 -9.43 -7.99 -12.31
N ALA A 1148 -8.44 -7.17 -12.00
CA ALA A 1148 -7.33 -6.92 -12.89
C ALA A 1148 -6.69 -8.27 -13.23
N ASP A 1149 -6.41 -8.47 -14.51
CA ASP A 1149 -5.33 -9.37 -14.93
C ASP A 1149 -4.11 -8.99 -14.08
N GLN A 1150 -3.84 -9.77 -13.03
CA GLN A 1150 -2.52 -9.74 -12.41
C GLN A 1150 -1.58 -10.26 -13.49
N THR A 1151 -0.85 -9.35 -14.12
CA THR A 1151 0.37 -9.72 -14.83
C THR A 1151 1.36 -10.16 -13.73
N PRO A 1152 1.85 -11.41 -13.72
CA PRO A 1152 2.95 -11.78 -12.85
C PRO A 1152 4.20 -11.13 -13.43
N VAL A 1153 4.60 -9.99 -12.88
CA VAL A 1153 5.91 -9.39 -13.09
C VAL A 1153 6.54 -9.17 -11.72
N ASP A 1154 7.61 -9.93 -11.52
CA ASP A 1154 8.64 -9.80 -10.49
C ASP A 1154 8.28 -10.21 -9.04
N TYR A 1155 8.20 -11.52 -8.79
CA TYR A 1155 8.32 -12.12 -7.45
C TYR A 1155 9.70 -12.76 -7.23
N SER A 1156 10.73 -12.30 -7.94
CA SER A 1156 12.05 -12.95 -7.90
C SER A 1156 13.01 -12.39 -6.85
N ARG A 1157 12.68 -11.28 -6.16
CA ARG A 1157 13.52 -10.70 -5.09
C ARG A 1157 12.68 -10.00 -4.02
N PRO A 1158 12.80 -10.35 -2.72
CA PRO A 1158 12.36 -9.48 -1.65
C PRO A 1158 13.39 -8.35 -1.50
N VAL A 1159 13.23 -7.26 -2.25
CA VAL A 1159 13.86 -5.99 -1.83
C VAL A 1159 12.90 -5.36 -0.83
N VAL A 1160 13.14 -5.67 0.44
CA VAL A 1160 12.62 -4.88 1.55
C VAL A 1160 13.29 -3.51 1.45
N GLU A 1161 12.65 -2.55 0.79
CA GLU A 1161 12.95 -1.14 1.01
C GLU A 1161 12.13 -0.71 2.24
N LEU A 1162 12.72 -0.92 3.42
CA LEU A 1162 12.24 -0.27 4.65
C LEU A 1162 12.19 1.24 4.39
N PRO A 1163 11.13 1.96 4.81
CA PRO A 1163 11.22 3.41 4.90
C PRO A 1163 12.35 3.74 5.88
N ALA A 1164 13.40 4.39 5.40
CA ALA A 1164 14.52 4.81 6.23
C ALA A 1164 14.02 5.68 7.41
N PRO A 1165 14.57 5.48 8.63
CA PRO A 1165 14.17 6.22 9.80
C PRO A 1165 14.55 7.70 9.67
N GLY A 1166 13.57 8.58 9.90
CA GLY A 1166 13.73 9.96 10.33
C GLY A 1166 14.80 10.80 9.63
N VAL A 1167 14.40 11.54 8.59
CA VAL A 1167 15.03 12.84 8.29
C VAL A 1167 13.92 13.87 8.07
N MET A 1168 13.48 14.50 9.17
CA MET A 1168 13.10 15.90 9.08
C MET A 1168 14.35 16.67 8.65
N ASN A 1169 14.51 16.89 7.35
CA ASN A 1169 15.23 18.05 6.84
C ASN A 1169 14.47 18.55 5.63
N GLN A 1170 14.00 19.79 5.77
CA GLN A 1170 13.60 20.64 4.68
C GLN A 1170 14.71 20.62 3.62
N GLU A 1171 14.52 19.89 2.53
CA GLU A 1171 15.25 20.22 1.31
C GLU A 1171 14.79 21.62 0.93
N ILE A 1172 15.72 22.57 1.06
CA ILE A 1172 15.65 23.85 0.40
C ILE A 1172 15.57 23.51 -1.08
N VAL A 1173 14.35 23.47 -1.62
CA VAL A 1173 14.06 23.39 -3.05
C VAL A 1173 14.96 24.43 -3.70
N ASP A 1174 15.91 23.96 -4.50
CA ASP A 1174 16.76 24.83 -5.30
C ASP A 1174 15.82 25.74 -6.10
N LYS A 1175 15.71 27.00 -5.66
CA LYS A 1175 14.61 27.91 -6.05
C LYS A 1175 14.61 28.24 -7.53
N TRP A 1176 15.59 27.73 -8.28
CA TRP A 1176 15.88 28.14 -9.64
C TRP A 1176 16.51 26.99 -10.44
N SER A 1177 15.71 26.19 -11.16
CA SER A 1177 16.19 25.20 -12.13
C SER A 1177 16.06 25.72 -13.57
N ARG A 1178 16.91 25.21 -14.47
CA ARG A 1178 16.85 25.44 -15.93
C ARG A 1178 16.20 24.28 -16.69
N GLU A 1179 16.02 23.14 -16.04
CA GLU A 1179 15.34 21.98 -16.62
C GLU A 1179 13.83 22.06 -16.34
N PRO A 1180 12.97 21.87 -17.36
CA PRO A 1180 11.53 21.74 -17.17
C PRO A 1180 11.22 20.44 -16.41
N LYS A 1181 10.32 20.48 -15.43
CA LYS A 1181 9.98 19.31 -14.58
C LYS A 1181 8.57 18.77 -14.81
N SER A 1182 7.79 19.44 -15.64
CA SER A 1182 6.44 19.03 -16.06
C SER A 1182 6.19 19.46 -17.51
N LEU A 1183 5.18 18.87 -18.13
CA LEU A 1183 4.74 19.25 -19.49
C LEU A 1183 4.37 20.75 -19.54
N GLN A 1184 3.84 21.30 -18.45
CA GLN A 1184 3.52 22.72 -18.36
C GLN A 1184 4.77 23.61 -18.33
N ASP A 1185 5.85 23.17 -17.69
CA ASP A 1185 7.13 23.87 -17.76
C ASP A 1185 7.68 23.85 -19.20
N GLU A 1186 7.57 22.72 -19.91
CA GLU A 1186 7.97 22.63 -21.32
C GLU A 1186 7.16 23.60 -22.19
N MET A 1187 5.84 23.65 -22.01
CA MET A 1187 4.98 24.61 -22.72
C MET A 1187 5.30 26.07 -22.35
N ALA A 1188 5.61 26.34 -21.09
CA ALA A 1188 6.03 27.67 -20.65
C ALA A 1188 7.35 28.10 -21.29
N LEU A 1189 8.28 27.16 -21.45
CA LEU A 1189 9.56 27.38 -22.10
C LEU A 1189 9.41 27.55 -23.63
N GLU A 1190 8.55 26.78 -24.28
CA GLU A 1190 8.25 26.96 -25.70
C GLU A 1190 7.58 28.32 -25.96
N ALA A 1191 6.63 28.73 -25.11
CA ALA A 1191 6.02 30.04 -25.19
C ALA A 1191 7.04 31.17 -24.97
N ALA A 1192 7.98 30.99 -24.03
CA ALA A 1192 9.09 31.92 -23.83
C ALA A 1192 10.02 32.00 -25.06
N LYS A 1193 10.36 30.87 -25.70
CA LYS A 1193 11.13 30.84 -26.95
C LYS A 1193 10.39 31.52 -28.11
N ALA A 1194 9.06 31.40 -28.14
CA ALA A 1194 8.20 32.13 -29.08
C ALA A 1194 8.03 33.63 -28.73
N GLY A 1195 8.54 34.07 -27.57
CA GLY A 1195 8.56 35.46 -27.16
C GLY A 1195 7.33 35.95 -26.40
N ALA A 1196 6.53 35.03 -25.84
CA ALA A 1196 5.37 35.35 -25.01
C ALA A 1196 5.77 35.75 -23.58
N GLY A 1197 5.08 36.72 -22.98
CA GLY A 1197 5.29 37.17 -21.61
C GLY A 1197 5.38 38.68 -21.48
N ASP A 1198 5.39 39.15 -20.23
CA ASP A 1198 5.39 40.57 -19.91
C ASP A 1198 6.82 41.05 -19.61
N VAL A 1199 7.23 42.17 -20.22
CA VAL A 1199 8.54 42.78 -19.96
C VAL A 1199 8.53 43.37 -18.55
N ILE A 1200 9.30 42.76 -17.65
CA ILE A 1200 9.40 43.18 -16.25
C ILE A 1200 10.54 44.17 -16.03
N ILE A 1201 11.58 44.18 -16.88
CA ILE A 1201 12.68 45.16 -16.83
C ILE A 1201 13.12 45.46 -18.26
N ARG A 1202 13.18 46.75 -18.63
CA ARG A 1202 13.73 47.20 -19.92
C ARG A 1202 15.17 47.64 -19.81
N ASN A 1203 15.95 47.43 -20.86
CA ASN A 1203 17.33 47.92 -20.98
C ASN A 1203 18.20 47.52 -19.78
N LEU A 1204 18.37 46.20 -19.59
CA LEU A 1204 19.22 45.63 -18.56
C LEU A 1204 20.62 46.28 -18.60
N GLY A 1205 21.13 46.66 -17.43
CA GLY A 1205 22.42 47.34 -17.27
C GLY A 1205 23.61 46.41 -17.09
N ASP A 1206 23.37 45.09 -16.99
CA ASP A 1206 24.39 44.06 -16.85
C ASP A 1206 25.22 43.95 -18.14
N GLU A 1207 26.55 43.87 -18.05
CA GLU A 1207 27.44 43.86 -19.23
C GLU A 1207 27.11 42.72 -20.19
N ALA A 1208 26.64 41.57 -19.70
CA ALA A 1208 26.30 40.42 -20.54
C ALA A 1208 24.96 40.58 -21.29
N PHE A 1209 24.06 41.43 -20.81
CA PHE A 1209 22.70 41.59 -21.35
C PHE A 1209 22.35 43.06 -21.65
N LYS A 1210 23.37 43.91 -21.83
CA LYS A 1210 23.22 45.35 -21.95
C LYS A 1210 22.32 45.72 -23.14
N GLY A 1211 21.22 46.43 -22.87
CA GLY A 1211 20.25 46.80 -23.92
C GLY A 1211 19.11 45.81 -24.13
N MET A 1212 19.07 44.69 -23.40
CA MET A 1212 18.04 43.66 -23.52
C MET A 1212 16.93 43.81 -22.48
N ASP A 1213 15.80 43.14 -22.74
CA ASP A 1213 14.63 43.16 -21.87
C ASP A 1213 14.49 41.83 -21.12
N LYS A 1214 14.19 41.90 -19.82
CA LYS A 1214 13.83 40.73 -19.01
C LYS A 1214 12.32 40.54 -19.04
N ILE A 1215 11.87 39.33 -19.35
CA ILE A 1215 10.47 38.96 -19.56
C ILE A 1215 10.09 37.84 -18.57
N GLU A 1216 8.91 37.94 -17.97
CA GLU A 1216 8.29 36.87 -17.18
C GLU A 1216 7.12 36.28 -17.97
N TYR A 1217 7.13 34.96 -18.19
CA TYR A 1217 5.97 34.24 -18.69
C TYR A 1217 5.43 33.34 -17.59
N LYS A 1218 4.13 33.49 -17.33
CA LYS A 1218 3.42 32.77 -16.28
C LYS A 1218 2.25 32.04 -16.90
N VAL A 1219 2.28 30.72 -16.80
CA VAL A 1219 1.15 29.86 -17.18
C VAL A 1219 0.59 29.20 -15.93
N LYS A 1220 -0.73 29.20 -15.83
CA LYS A 1220 -1.46 28.63 -14.69
C LYS A 1220 -2.22 27.41 -15.16
N SER A 1221 -2.03 26.29 -14.48
CA SER A 1221 -2.74 25.05 -14.81
C SER A 1221 -4.20 25.13 -14.37
N ALA A 1222 -5.02 24.18 -14.82
CA ALA A 1222 -6.43 24.12 -14.46
C ALA A 1222 -6.65 24.00 -12.94
N ASP A 1223 -5.75 23.33 -12.21
CA ASP A 1223 -5.71 23.20 -10.74
C ASP A 1223 -5.09 24.41 -10.02
N GLY A 1224 -4.69 25.46 -10.75
CA GLY A 1224 -4.28 26.73 -10.18
C GLY A 1224 -2.82 26.82 -9.74
N LYS A 1225 -1.98 25.84 -10.10
CA LYS A 1225 -0.52 25.89 -9.92
C LYS A 1225 0.10 26.71 -11.05
N ASP A 1226 1.19 27.42 -10.73
CA ASP A 1226 1.84 28.34 -11.67
C ASP A 1226 3.21 27.79 -12.07
N SER A 1227 3.45 27.60 -13.36
CA SER A 1227 4.80 27.53 -13.94
C SER A 1227 5.23 28.92 -14.35
N VAL A 1228 6.36 29.39 -13.82
CA VAL A 1228 6.85 30.75 -14.07
C VAL A 1228 8.28 30.68 -14.60
N VAL A 1229 8.47 31.11 -15.84
CA VAL A 1229 9.78 31.20 -16.48
C VAL A 1229 10.18 32.66 -16.65
N HIS A 1230 11.41 32.99 -16.26
CA HIS A 1230 12.05 34.27 -16.53
C HIS A 1230 13.02 34.07 -17.67
N TYR A 1231 13.01 34.95 -18.66
CA TYR A 1231 13.96 34.91 -19.75
C TYR A 1231 14.39 36.30 -20.21
N VAL A 1232 15.57 36.40 -20.82
CA VAL A 1232 16.12 37.65 -21.35
C VAL A 1232 16.09 37.58 -22.87
N ARG A 1233 15.57 38.64 -23.49
CA ARG A 1233 15.39 38.73 -24.93
C ARG A 1233 15.92 40.05 -25.46
N ASP A 1234 16.62 40.02 -26.58
CA ASP A 1234 17.02 41.24 -27.28
C ASP A 1234 15.80 41.85 -28.00
N PRO A 1235 15.38 43.08 -27.66
CA PRO A 1235 14.19 43.71 -28.24
C PRO A 1235 14.35 44.06 -29.73
N LYS A 1236 15.59 44.09 -30.27
CA LYS A 1236 15.83 44.38 -31.69
C LYS A 1236 15.82 43.13 -32.56
N THR A 1237 16.39 42.03 -32.08
CA THR A 1237 16.54 40.79 -32.86
C THR A 1237 15.49 39.73 -32.51
N GLY A 1238 14.86 39.84 -31.35
CA GLY A 1238 13.90 38.87 -30.84
C GLY A 1238 14.53 37.56 -30.38
N THR A 1239 15.86 37.47 -30.29
CA THR A 1239 16.58 36.27 -29.85
C THR A 1239 16.52 36.14 -28.32
N LEU A 1240 16.14 34.95 -27.83
CA LEU A 1240 16.19 34.60 -26.41
C LEU A 1240 17.64 34.25 -26.05
N MET A 1241 18.22 34.96 -25.09
CA MET A 1241 19.63 34.81 -24.70
C MET A 1241 19.81 33.94 -23.47
N ASP A 1242 18.87 33.97 -22.53
CA ASP A 1242 18.93 33.15 -21.33
C ASP A 1242 17.52 32.92 -20.74
N PHE A 1243 17.31 31.82 -20.02
CA PHE A 1243 16.07 31.54 -19.28
C PHE A 1243 16.31 30.75 -17.99
N LYS A 1244 15.36 30.85 -17.05
CA LYS A 1244 15.34 30.09 -15.79
C LYS A 1244 13.92 29.99 -15.23
N PHE A 1245 13.56 28.86 -14.65
CA PHE A 1245 12.29 28.72 -13.95
C PHE A 1245 12.40 29.29 -12.54
N LYS A 1246 11.42 30.12 -12.18
CA LYS A 1246 11.24 30.68 -10.85
C LYS A 1246 10.26 29.84 -10.01
N LYS A 1247 9.39 29.08 -10.66
CA LYS A 1247 8.44 28.16 -10.05
C LYS A 1247 8.09 27.05 -11.04
N HIS A 1248 8.10 25.81 -10.57
CA HIS A 1248 7.70 24.63 -11.33
C HIS A 1248 6.30 24.19 -10.92
N SER A 1249 5.48 23.78 -11.89
CA SER A 1249 4.32 22.94 -11.60
C SER A 1249 4.79 21.49 -11.47
N ILE A 1250 4.33 20.77 -10.44
CA ILE A 1250 4.79 19.40 -10.10
C ILE A 1250 3.85 18.32 -10.70
N ASP A 1251 2.82 18.72 -11.45
CA ASP A 1251 1.89 17.82 -12.12
C ASP A 1251 1.66 18.23 -13.58
#